data_AF-A0A6J4JV90-F1
#
_entry.id   AF-A0A6J4JV90-F1
#
_cell.length_a   1.000
_cell.length_b   1.000
_cell.length_c   1.000
_cell.angle_alpha   90.00
_cell.angle_beta   90.00
_cell.angle_gamma   90.00
#
_symmetry.space_group_name_H-M   'P 1'
#
loop_
_entity.id
_entity.type
_entity.pdbx_description
1 polymer ?
#
loop_
_entity_poly.entity_id
_entity_poly.type
_entity_poly.pdbx_seq_one_letter_code
_entity_poly.pdbx_strand_id
1 'polypeptide(L)'
;MSRVLRGLGALLVLLLLLVGVPAMLLAVGARWPTTWSRQVLLRPDDGTVLLALVTAAAWLAWAVLALSVLAELVTAATRARIRVRLPGLAGPQRAVAGLVLAVLALGAAPAVHLGLPPAVAEARASPPPAPPAAERTAVPSAARAPTRPVDPSAVVHEVQAGDDLWTLAERYYGRGPDWRRIAAANPDRLTGGPDRLEVGWRLQVPGIRPSTSADGAAERVPADAATVTVRPGDSLSTIAERQLGDDARWPELFDANRAVLDDPDVLETGQRLHLPAEAVPRPERAGAEPAPDQAGAPDRAVEPGSTRPAPPAGDGAWSGRTAPPAPDRTAPERAAPPTSAPVPVEPSASAENVVALAAVGGLLAAGLLAGLAVRRRLQLAARPVGRRIVHPGPATIPLETALGRRQRPLTLRTLDRALRAVAVSCRDQRLPLPALQLVLLAEDRVELRLAVPHEVAPVGFVVEEGGLCWVLDQSGADHLTALPADEPLRPWPTLVTLGRDAQERLVLADLEALRLLQLGGEPQVGRSLLAALAVELSFSPWADEMRLTLLGHDTRLPDALGVHAVAQTDDADALLDRLEGRAAEQRRHQPHPVLGQHRLDPDLAEPWTPEVVLVEHPLTPLQRARLRALVEEAPYVTTAVVVLGDVDAPWRLTARAADDGTPATRLEPAGLDLTAQTLTPAETAGVLELVAATGRTDTTTAPWWHVEVAEPEPPPDNVSYLGRRFGGWSAERTGEVDEVVAIRAAVALAADARVDHPTLLVLGPVELLGAAGTPPPRAAKQCLEYCGWLLEHPRRTARDMASALAVAEGTRRSNMSRLRTWLGADAAGEAYLPDAYTGRIALHPAVSSDWQQVQILTAGGVNRAGDEALRAVLQLLRGAPLADVAPGQWHWAEELRTDLISCLRDVGVELAGRALAAGDLALARWAAARALVAAPGDELLLAARIRTEHRAGNTAETERLTLQLAAQARRLGVDLDPATVTLLQEVVEGRVRARLA
;
A
#
# COMPACT_ATOMS: atom_id res chain seq x y z
N MET A 1 -24.35 -31.50 24.17
CA MET A 1 -25.37 -31.26 23.13
C MET A 1 -24.84 -30.54 21.89
N SER A 2 -24.25 -29.35 22.01
CA SER A 2 -23.81 -28.52 20.86
C SER A 2 -22.88 -29.20 19.84
N ARG A 3 -21.91 -30.03 20.27
CA ARG A 3 -21.03 -30.79 19.35
C ARG A 3 -21.79 -31.80 18.49
N VAL A 4 -22.75 -32.51 19.06
CA VAL A 4 -23.60 -33.50 18.37
C VAL A 4 -24.51 -32.82 17.35
N LEU A 5 -25.13 -31.69 17.71
CA LEU A 5 -25.94 -30.88 16.79
C LEU A 5 -25.13 -30.35 15.60
N ARG A 6 -23.89 -29.90 15.83
CA ARG A 6 -22.99 -29.45 14.76
C ARG A 6 -22.56 -30.59 13.83
N GLY A 7 -22.24 -31.77 14.37
CA GLY A 7 -21.88 -32.94 13.57
C GLY A 7 -23.05 -33.48 12.73
N LEU A 8 -24.26 -33.53 13.31
CA LEU A 8 -25.48 -33.89 12.57
C LEU A 8 -25.82 -32.86 11.48
N GLY A 9 -25.66 -31.57 11.77
CA GLY A 9 -25.82 -30.50 10.76
C GLY A 9 -24.82 -30.62 9.62
N ALA A 10 -23.54 -30.86 9.92
CA ALA A 10 -22.50 -31.07 8.90
C ALA A 10 -22.76 -32.32 8.05
N LEU A 11 -23.24 -33.42 8.65
CA LEU A 11 -23.63 -34.64 7.94
C LEU A 11 -24.80 -34.39 6.99
N LEU A 12 -25.83 -33.67 7.44
CA LEU A 12 -26.98 -33.31 6.62
C LEU A 12 -26.59 -32.42 5.43
N VAL A 13 -25.71 -31.44 5.65
CA VAL A 13 -25.16 -30.58 4.59
C VAL A 13 -24.35 -31.40 3.57
N LEU A 14 -23.47 -32.31 4.03
CA LEU A 14 -22.70 -33.17 3.13
C LEU A 14 -23.60 -34.12 2.32
N LEU A 15 -24.65 -34.70 2.92
CA LEU A 15 -25.62 -35.53 2.20
C LEU A 15 -26.41 -34.73 1.16
N LEU A 16 -26.85 -33.52 1.49
CA LEU A 16 -27.59 -32.65 0.58
C LEU A 16 -26.72 -32.19 -0.59
N LEU A 17 -25.42 -31.95 -0.37
CA LEU A 17 -24.47 -31.59 -1.42
C LEU A 17 -24.04 -32.78 -2.29
N LEU A 18 -23.75 -33.94 -1.70
CA LEU A 18 -23.27 -35.11 -2.44
C LEU A 18 -24.38 -35.85 -3.18
N VAL A 19 -25.58 -35.95 -2.60
CA VAL A 19 -26.71 -36.71 -3.18
C VAL A 19 -27.80 -35.78 -3.72
N GLY A 20 -28.09 -34.68 -3.01
CA GLY A 20 -29.15 -33.75 -3.41
C GLY A 20 -28.83 -32.97 -4.68
N VAL A 21 -27.58 -32.53 -4.89
CA VAL A 21 -27.19 -31.81 -6.12
C VAL A 21 -27.30 -32.70 -7.37
N PRO A 22 -26.75 -33.93 -7.43
CA PRO A 22 -26.98 -34.82 -8.57
C PRO A 22 -28.46 -35.18 -8.77
N ALA A 23 -29.21 -35.43 -7.70
CA ALA A 23 -30.63 -35.71 -7.79
C ALA A 23 -31.41 -34.51 -8.38
N MET A 24 -31.08 -33.28 -7.99
CA MET A 24 -31.67 -32.06 -8.54
C MET A 24 -31.32 -31.87 -10.03
N LEU A 25 -30.04 -32.03 -10.40
CA LEU A 25 -29.60 -31.94 -11.80
C LEU A 25 -30.31 -32.98 -12.68
N LEU A 26 -30.44 -34.23 -12.20
CA LEU A 26 -31.18 -35.28 -12.91
C LEU A 26 -32.69 -35.01 -12.99
N ALA A 27 -33.30 -34.46 -11.93
CA ALA A 27 -34.73 -34.14 -11.89
C ALA A 27 -35.12 -33.00 -12.83
N VAL A 28 -34.24 -32.01 -13.02
CA VAL A 28 -34.42 -30.90 -13.99
C VAL A 28 -34.00 -31.31 -15.41
N GLY A 29 -33.57 -32.56 -15.62
CA GLY A 29 -33.16 -33.08 -16.93
C GLY A 29 -31.75 -32.66 -17.37
N ALA A 30 -31.01 -31.95 -16.52
CA ALA A 30 -29.64 -31.48 -16.74
C ALA A 30 -28.63 -32.64 -16.64
N ARG A 31 -28.70 -33.59 -17.58
CA ARG A 31 -27.77 -34.72 -17.71
C ARG A 31 -26.45 -34.25 -18.32
N TRP A 32 -25.35 -34.92 -17.98
CA TRP A 32 -24.05 -34.64 -18.60
C TRP A 32 -24.13 -34.69 -20.13
N PRO A 33 -23.70 -33.65 -20.87
CA PRO A 33 -23.78 -33.61 -22.32
C PRO A 33 -22.81 -34.64 -22.93
N THR A 34 -23.38 -35.68 -23.56
CA THR A 34 -22.62 -36.78 -24.18
C THR A 34 -22.31 -36.55 -25.67
N THR A 35 -22.91 -35.55 -26.31
CA THR A 35 -22.81 -35.32 -27.77
C THR A 35 -22.17 -33.97 -28.11
N TRP A 36 -20.85 -33.88 -27.97
CA TRP A 36 -20.05 -32.73 -28.41
C TRP A 36 -19.66 -32.89 -29.89
N SER A 37 -20.58 -32.63 -30.82
CA SER A 37 -20.26 -32.65 -32.25
C SER A 37 -19.86 -31.27 -32.76
N ARG A 38 -18.82 -31.20 -33.60
CA ARG A 38 -18.39 -29.93 -34.26
C ARG A 38 -19.50 -29.26 -35.08
N GLN A 39 -20.54 -30.01 -35.47
CA GLN A 39 -21.68 -29.52 -36.23
C GLN A 39 -22.68 -28.72 -35.38
N VAL A 40 -22.69 -28.87 -34.05
CA VAL A 40 -23.53 -28.05 -33.15
C VAL A 40 -22.97 -26.62 -33.04
N LEU A 41 -21.64 -26.47 -33.00
CA LEU A 41 -20.94 -25.17 -32.97
C LEU A 41 -21.08 -24.36 -34.27
N LEU A 42 -21.63 -24.95 -35.34
CA LEU A 42 -21.79 -24.32 -36.66
C LEU A 42 -23.26 -24.02 -37.00
N ARG A 43 -24.18 -24.15 -36.03
CA ARG A 43 -25.59 -23.76 -36.18
C ARG A 43 -25.85 -22.41 -35.52
N PRO A 44 -26.88 -21.66 -35.96
CA PRO A 44 -27.37 -20.49 -35.24
C PRO A 44 -27.72 -20.87 -33.80
N ASP A 45 -27.29 -20.07 -32.82
CA ASP A 45 -27.50 -20.36 -31.41
C ASP A 45 -28.99 -20.26 -31.03
N ASP A 46 -29.54 -21.37 -30.56
CA ASP A 46 -30.90 -21.52 -30.05
C ASP A 46 -30.95 -21.60 -28.52
N GLY A 47 -29.82 -21.33 -27.84
CA GLY A 47 -29.65 -21.42 -26.40
C GLY A 47 -29.35 -22.83 -25.88
N THR A 48 -29.40 -23.87 -26.73
CA THR A 48 -29.08 -25.24 -26.29
C THR A 48 -27.60 -25.42 -25.94
N VAL A 49 -26.70 -24.70 -26.62
CA VAL A 49 -25.26 -24.70 -26.33
C VAL A 49 -24.99 -24.06 -24.96
N LEU A 50 -25.62 -22.92 -24.66
CA LEU A 50 -25.51 -22.28 -23.35
C LEU A 50 -26.03 -23.20 -22.23
N LEU A 51 -27.18 -23.84 -22.43
CA LEU A 51 -27.75 -24.79 -21.46
C LEU A 51 -26.85 -26.01 -21.24
N ALA A 52 -26.22 -26.53 -22.30
CA ALA A 52 -25.25 -27.63 -22.22
C ALA A 52 -23.97 -27.22 -21.48
N LEU A 53 -23.45 -26.02 -21.72
CA LEU A 53 -22.27 -25.46 -21.02
C LEU A 53 -22.55 -25.24 -19.53
N VAL A 54 -23.69 -24.64 -19.18
CA VAL A 54 -24.12 -24.44 -17.79
C VAL A 54 -24.32 -25.79 -17.08
N THR A 55 -24.90 -26.78 -17.77
CA THR A 55 -25.06 -28.14 -17.24
C THR A 55 -23.71 -28.82 -17.00
N ALA A 56 -22.77 -28.72 -17.94
CA ALA A 56 -21.42 -29.26 -17.79
C ALA A 56 -20.67 -28.59 -16.62
N ALA A 57 -20.76 -27.26 -16.49
CA ALA A 57 -20.16 -26.51 -15.39
C ALA A 57 -20.74 -26.92 -14.02
N ALA A 58 -22.05 -27.14 -13.92
CA ALA A 58 -22.70 -27.59 -12.68
C ALA A 58 -22.24 -29.00 -12.26
N TRP A 59 -22.13 -29.94 -13.20
CA TRP A 59 -21.58 -31.27 -12.94
C TRP A 59 -20.09 -31.24 -12.59
N LEU A 60 -19.30 -30.38 -13.24
CA LEU A 60 -17.87 -30.23 -12.93
C LEU A 60 -17.67 -29.66 -11.51
N ALA A 61 -18.45 -28.65 -11.13
CA ALA A 61 -18.43 -28.08 -9.78
C ALA A 61 -18.81 -29.11 -8.71
N TRP A 62 -19.81 -29.97 -8.98
CA TRP A 62 -20.14 -31.09 -8.10
C TRP A 62 -19.03 -32.14 -8.04
N ALA A 63 -18.40 -32.50 -9.17
CA ALA A 63 -17.30 -33.46 -9.20
C ALA A 63 -16.08 -32.98 -8.40
N VAL A 64 -15.74 -31.69 -8.51
CA VAL A 64 -14.71 -31.01 -7.70
C VAL A 64 -15.03 -31.10 -6.20
N LEU A 65 -16.29 -30.86 -5.82
CA LEU A 65 -16.74 -30.97 -4.44
C LEU A 65 -16.64 -32.42 -3.93
N ALA A 66 -17.12 -33.40 -4.71
CA ALA A 66 -17.07 -34.81 -4.36
C ALA A 66 -15.63 -35.34 -4.20
N LEU A 67 -14.73 -34.95 -5.11
CA LEU A 67 -13.31 -35.30 -5.05
C LEU A 67 -12.63 -34.68 -3.82
N SER A 68 -13.00 -33.45 -3.46
CA SER A 68 -12.53 -32.78 -2.24
C SER A 68 -12.99 -33.51 -0.97
N VAL A 69 -14.24 -33.97 -0.90
CA VAL A 69 -14.73 -34.79 0.22
C VAL A 69 -13.99 -36.12 0.32
N LEU A 70 -13.72 -36.76 -0.81
CA LEU A 70 -13.00 -38.04 -0.84
C LEU A 70 -11.53 -37.88 -0.40
N ALA A 71 -10.85 -36.81 -0.83
CA ALA A 71 -9.49 -36.47 -0.39
C ALA A 71 -9.40 -36.21 1.12
N GLU A 72 -10.37 -35.49 1.69
CA GLU A 72 -10.45 -35.24 3.14
C GLU A 72 -10.82 -36.49 3.94
N LEU A 73 -11.71 -37.35 3.42
CA LEU A 73 -12.01 -38.64 4.03
C LEU A 73 -10.79 -39.57 4.09
N VAL A 74 -9.99 -39.63 3.01
CA VAL A 74 -8.72 -40.38 3.00
C VAL A 74 -7.72 -39.78 4.00
N THR A 75 -7.59 -38.46 4.04
CA THR A 75 -6.68 -37.76 4.96
C THR A 75 -7.08 -38.00 6.42
N ALA A 76 -8.38 -38.00 6.72
CA ALA A 76 -8.89 -38.27 8.07
C ALA A 76 -8.79 -39.76 8.46
N ALA A 77 -9.19 -40.69 7.59
CA ALA A 77 -9.12 -42.13 7.83
C ALA A 77 -7.68 -42.62 8.06
N THR A 78 -6.70 -42.02 7.37
CA THR A 78 -5.27 -42.31 7.56
C THR A 78 -4.65 -41.60 8.76
N ARG A 79 -5.43 -40.87 9.58
CA ARG A 79 -4.95 -40.03 10.69
C ARG A 79 -3.84 -39.06 10.25
N ALA A 80 -4.05 -38.39 9.11
CA ALA A 80 -3.14 -37.47 8.46
C ALA A 80 -1.76 -38.05 8.04
N ARG A 81 -1.61 -39.38 7.97
CA ARG A 81 -0.41 -40.05 7.40
C ARG A 81 -0.29 -39.85 5.90
N ILE A 82 -1.42 -39.79 5.18
CA ILE A 82 -1.47 -39.46 3.75
C ILE A 82 -2.26 -38.16 3.63
N ARG A 83 -1.63 -37.10 3.13
CA ARG A 83 -2.27 -35.79 2.90
C ARG A 83 -2.50 -35.61 1.41
N VAL A 84 -3.73 -35.85 0.95
CA VAL A 84 -4.10 -35.67 -0.45
C VAL A 84 -4.40 -34.19 -0.69
N ARG A 85 -3.51 -33.45 -1.35
CA ARG A 85 -3.75 -32.06 -1.77
C ARG A 85 -4.06 -32.03 -3.26
N LEU A 86 -5.20 -31.45 -3.63
CA LEU A 86 -5.60 -31.29 -5.03
C LEU A 86 -5.12 -29.93 -5.55
N PRO A 87 -4.26 -29.87 -6.60
CA PRO A 87 -3.78 -28.60 -7.13
C PRO A 87 -4.95 -27.75 -7.67
N GLY A 88 -4.90 -26.44 -7.46
CA GLY A 88 -5.97 -25.51 -7.82
C GLY A 88 -7.23 -25.54 -6.94
N LEU A 89 -7.39 -26.51 -6.03
CA LEU A 89 -8.64 -26.73 -5.29
C LEU A 89 -8.55 -26.48 -3.77
N ALA A 90 -7.50 -25.80 -3.31
CA ALA A 90 -7.24 -25.55 -1.88
C ALA A 90 -8.39 -24.81 -1.15
N GLY A 91 -9.12 -23.93 -1.85
CA GLY A 91 -10.29 -23.22 -1.31
C GLY A 91 -11.44 -24.16 -0.90
N PRO A 92 -12.10 -24.84 -1.87
CA PRO A 92 -13.19 -25.78 -1.55
C PRO A 92 -12.73 -26.94 -0.66
N GLN A 93 -11.49 -27.42 -0.80
CA GLN A 93 -10.95 -28.47 0.06
C GLN A 93 -10.91 -28.05 1.55
N ARG A 94 -10.49 -26.83 1.88
CA ARG A 94 -10.50 -26.30 3.27
C ARG A 94 -11.91 -26.20 3.86
N ALA A 95 -12.90 -25.78 3.08
CA ALA A 95 -14.29 -25.69 3.52
C ALA A 95 -14.88 -27.08 3.83
N VAL A 96 -14.55 -28.06 2.99
CA VAL A 96 -14.97 -29.46 3.17
C VAL A 96 -14.28 -30.13 4.37
N ALA A 97 -12.99 -29.85 4.60
CA ALA A 97 -12.24 -30.39 5.74
C ALA A 97 -12.94 -30.09 7.08
N GLY A 98 -13.44 -28.86 7.25
CA GLY A 98 -14.20 -28.46 8.45
C GLY A 98 -15.50 -29.25 8.65
N LEU A 99 -16.23 -29.56 7.56
CA LEU A 99 -17.44 -30.37 7.61
C LEU A 99 -17.13 -31.84 7.94
N VAL A 100 -16.14 -32.44 7.29
CA VAL A 100 -15.72 -33.83 7.55
C VAL A 100 -15.24 -33.99 9.00
N LEU A 101 -14.47 -33.04 9.53
CA LEU A 101 -13.97 -33.06 10.90
C LEU A 101 -15.11 -32.89 11.92
N ALA A 102 -16.14 -32.09 11.61
CA ALA A 102 -17.34 -31.97 12.44
C ALA A 102 -18.19 -33.27 12.46
N VAL A 103 -18.26 -34.02 11.35
CA VAL A 103 -18.92 -35.33 11.30
C VAL A 103 -18.12 -36.39 12.08
N LEU A 104 -16.79 -36.42 11.95
CA LEU A 104 -15.96 -37.37 12.69
C LEU A 104 -15.97 -37.14 14.20
N ALA A 105 -16.14 -35.90 14.65
CA ALA A 105 -16.35 -35.56 16.06
C ALA A 105 -17.63 -36.16 16.67
N LEU A 106 -18.55 -36.70 15.86
CA LEU A 106 -19.74 -37.43 16.33
C LEU A 106 -19.39 -38.82 16.91
N GLY A 107 -18.27 -39.43 16.49
CA GLY A 107 -17.89 -40.81 16.84
C GLY A 107 -17.03 -40.95 18.10
N ALA A 108 -16.58 -39.84 18.71
CA ALA A 108 -15.70 -39.86 19.87
C ALA A 108 -16.51 -39.91 21.19
N ALA A 109 -16.93 -41.10 21.59
CA ALA A 109 -17.50 -41.32 22.93
C ALA A 109 -16.41 -41.38 24.01
N PRO A 110 -16.62 -40.79 25.21
CA PRO A 110 -15.69 -40.95 26.33
C PRO A 110 -15.90 -42.31 27.00
N ALA A 111 -14.85 -43.11 27.13
CA ALA A 111 -14.88 -44.31 27.95
C ALA A 111 -14.93 -43.92 29.44
N VAL A 112 -15.95 -44.39 30.16
CA VAL A 112 -16.17 -44.08 31.58
C VAL A 112 -15.23 -44.93 32.45
N HIS A 113 -14.42 -44.27 33.29
CA HIS A 113 -13.62 -44.91 34.33
C HIS A 113 -14.45 -45.17 35.59
N LEU A 114 -14.38 -46.37 36.15
CA LEU A 114 -14.88 -46.72 37.50
C LEU A 114 -14.06 -47.89 38.08
N GLY A 115 -13.54 -47.74 39.32
CA GLY A 115 -12.95 -48.83 40.12
C GLY A 115 -11.45 -48.72 40.48
N LEU A 116 -11.15 -48.68 41.79
CA LEU A 116 -9.83 -48.76 42.44
C LEU A 116 -9.75 -50.10 43.24
N PRO A 117 -8.63 -50.50 43.89
CA PRO A 117 -7.21 -50.63 43.49
C PRO A 117 -6.83 -52.17 43.57
N PRO A 118 -5.68 -52.71 44.09
CA PRO A 118 -4.30 -52.21 44.30
C PRO A 118 -3.12 -53.15 43.88
N ALA A 119 -1.96 -52.53 43.62
CA ALA A 119 -0.58 -52.91 44.01
C ALA A 119 0.19 -54.20 43.52
N VAL A 120 1.52 -54.00 43.42
CA VAL A 120 2.68 -54.94 43.54
C VAL A 120 3.36 -55.51 42.26
N ALA A 121 4.68 -55.25 42.15
CA ALA A 121 5.77 -55.96 41.42
C ALA A 121 5.74 -56.06 39.86
N GLU A 122 6.86 -56.17 39.12
CA GLU A 122 8.29 -55.82 39.34
C GLU A 122 9.04 -55.72 37.99
N ALA A 123 10.11 -54.92 37.95
CA ALA A 123 11.40 -55.08 37.23
C ALA A 123 11.55 -55.69 35.79
N ARG A 124 12.35 -54.97 34.97
CA ARG A 124 13.24 -55.38 33.83
C ARG A 124 12.65 -55.68 32.43
N ALA A 125 13.18 -54.98 31.41
CA ALA A 125 13.94 -55.59 30.29
C ALA A 125 14.67 -54.54 29.41
N SER A 126 15.73 -54.99 28.71
CA SER A 126 16.65 -54.22 27.84
C SER A 126 16.20 -54.17 26.34
N PRO A 127 16.86 -53.37 25.47
CA PRO A 127 16.40 -53.10 24.09
C PRO A 127 16.74 -54.22 23.05
N PRO A 128 16.12 -54.19 21.85
CA PRO A 128 16.32 -55.19 20.78
C PRO A 128 17.60 -54.98 19.92
N PRO A 129 18.06 -56.01 19.17
CA PRO A 129 19.40 -56.07 18.56
C PRO A 129 19.48 -55.60 17.09
N ALA A 130 20.73 -55.47 16.60
CA ALA A 130 21.09 -55.03 15.24
C ALA A 130 21.42 -56.19 14.26
N PRO A 131 21.38 -55.96 12.93
CA PRO A 131 21.92 -56.85 11.90
C PRO A 131 23.46 -56.66 11.67
N PRO A 132 24.16 -57.60 11.00
CA PRO A 132 25.62 -57.71 11.02
C PRO A 132 26.37 -56.88 9.97
N ALA A 133 27.68 -56.73 10.16
CA ALA A 133 28.59 -55.89 9.38
C ALA A 133 29.39 -56.65 8.31
N ALA A 134 29.84 -55.91 7.28
CA ALA A 134 30.99 -56.26 6.45
C ALA A 134 31.80 -54.99 6.08
N GLU A 135 33.12 -55.15 6.18
CA GLU A 135 34.23 -54.18 6.09
C GLU A 135 34.18 -53.08 5.00
N ARG A 136 34.75 -51.90 5.34
CA ARG A 136 35.99 -51.37 4.71
C ARG A 136 36.58 -50.13 5.42
N THR A 137 37.85 -50.27 5.83
CA THR A 137 38.94 -49.25 5.92
C THR A 137 38.71 -47.86 6.55
N ALA A 138 39.53 -47.54 7.57
CA ALA A 138 39.93 -46.17 7.97
C ALA A 138 40.86 -45.53 6.90
N VAL A 139 41.29 -44.25 6.88
CA VAL A 139 41.63 -43.23 7.92
C VAL A 139 41.48 -41.82 7.27
N PRO A 140 41.86 -40.69 7.91
CA PRO A 140 41.16 -39.88 8.94
C PRO A 140 40.50 -38.59 8.39
N SER A 141 39.77 -37.87 9.26
CA SER A 141 39.70 -36.39 9.18
C SER A 141 40.08 -35.78 10.54
N ALA A 142 40.82 -34.68 10.51
CA ALA A 142 41.47 -34.06 11.65
C ALA A 142 40.68 -32.86 12.21
N ALA A 143 41.33 -32.13 13.15
CA ALA A 143 40.92 -30.84 13.71
C ALA A 143 39.79 -30.86 14.76
N ARG A 144 40.14 -31.34 15.95
CA ARG A 144 39.48 -30.96 17.20
C ARG A 144 39.94 -29.56 17.61
N ALA A 145 39.12 -28.54 17.38
CA ALA A 145 39.29 -27.20 17.96
C ALA A 145 38.68 -27.13 19.38
N PRO A 146 39.12 -26.21 20.26
CA PRO A 146 38.95 -26.38 21.70
C PRO A 146 37.60 -25.88 22.23
N THR A 147 36.94 -26.71 23.04
CA THR A 147 35.89 -26.25 23.94
C THR A 147 36.50 -25.34 25.00
N ARG A 148 36.26 -24.02 24.90
CA ARG A 148 36.61 -23.06 25.97
C ARG A 148 35.80 -23.36 27.24
N PRO A 149 36.31 -23.01 28.44
CA PRO A 149 35.58 -23.21 29.67
C PRO A 149 34.34 -22.31 29.70
N VAL A 150 33.17 -22.92 29.91
CA VAL A 150 31.94 -22.18 30.23
C VAL A 150 32.10 -21.63 31.64
N ASP A 151 31.92 -20.32 31.80
CA ASP A 151 31.94 -19.67 33.11
C ASP A 151 30.72 -20.15 33.92
N PRO A 152 30.90 -20.77 35.11
CA PRO A 152 29.78 -21.26 35.92
C PRO A 152 28.88 -20.16 36.51
N SER A 153 29.13 -18.88 36.20
CA SER A 153 28.30 -17.72 36.54
C SER A 153 27.53 -17.11 35.36
N ALA A 154 27.38 -17.83 34.25
CA ALA A 154 26.55 -17.39 33.12
C ALA A 154 25.08 -17.77 33.30
N VAL A 155 24.19 -16.77 33.32
CA VAL A 155 22.73 -17.01 33.18
C VAL A 155 22.42 -17.17 31.69
N VAL A 156 21.55 -18.13 31.35
CA VAL A 156 21.10 -18.33 29.97
C VAL A 156 19.75 -17.66 29.79
N HIS A 157 19.70 -16.57 29.01
CA HIS A 157 18.46 -15.90 28.63
C HIS A 157 17.92 -16.47 27.31
N GLU A 158 16.61 -16.70 27.22
CA GLU A 158 15.94 -17.09 25.98
C GLU A 158 15.27 -15.85 25.37
N VAL A 159 15.78 -15.42 24.20
CA VAL A 159 15.37 -14.20 23.49
C VAL A 159 13.87 -14.23 23.20
N GLN A 160 13.15 -13.20 23.67
CA GLN A 160 11.74 -12.94 23.40
C GLN A 160 11.58 -11.99 22.20
N ALA A 161 10.36 -11.86 21.67
CA ALA A 161 10.08 -10.87 20.64
C ALA A 161 10.26 -9.46 21.22
N GLY A 162 11.13 -8.64 20.60
CA GLY A 162 11.46 -7.29 21.08
C GLY A 162 12.66 -7.20 22.03
N ASP A 163 13.31 -8.31 22.39
CA ASP A 163 14.62 -8.25 23.06
C ASP A 163 15.71 -7.81 22.06
N ASP A 164 16.52 -6.82 22.45
CA ASP A 164 17.81 -6.51 21.83
C ASP A 164 18.96 -6.59 22.86
N LEU A 165 20.22 -6.63 22.41
CA LEU A 165 21.35 -6.78 23.33
C LEU A 165 21.51 -5.61 24.31
N TRP A 166 21.00 -4.42 23.98
CA TRP A 166 21.06 -3.22 24.83
C TRP A 166 20.05 -3.34 25.97
N THR A 167 18.80 -3.64 25.65
CA THR A 167 17.70 -3.88 26.58
C THR A 167 17.99 -5.08 27.49
N LEU A 168 18.64 -6.12 26.97
CA LEU A 168 19.15 -7.22 27.80
C LEU A 168 20.28 -6.78 28.74
N ALA A 169 21.18 -5.90 28.31
CA ALA A 169 22.21 -5.34 29.18
C ALA A 169 21.66 -4.37 30.24
N GLU A 170 20.60 -3.62 29.94
CA GLU A 170 19.84 -2.87 30.95
C GLU A 170 19.13 -3.80 31.93
N ARG A 171 18.44 -4.83 31.44
CA ARG A 171 17.73 -5.83 32.26
C ARG A 171 18.66 -6.61 33.20
N TYR A 172 19.87 -6.96 32.75
CA TYR A 172 20.79 -7.81 33.53
C TYR A 172 21.91 -7.05 34.25
N TYR A 173 22.44 -5.95 33.70
CA TYR A 173 23.53 -5.17 34.31
C TYR A 173 23.13 -3.76 34.75
N GLY A 174 21.89 -3.33 34.48
CA GLY A 174 21.44 -1.95 34.73
C GLY A 174 22.05 -0.91 33.81
N ARG A 175 22.73 -1.33 32.73
CA ARG A 175 23.46 -0.45 31.80
C ARG A 175 23.48 -1.01 30.38
N GLY A 176 22.81 -0.33 29.45
CA GLY A 176 22.79 -0.70 28.04
C GLY A 176 24.17 -0.86 27.39
N PRO A 177 25.16 0.03 27.62
CA PRO A 177 26.49 -0.10 27.03
C PRO A 177 27.25 -1.41 27.35
N ASP A 178 26.87 -2.14 28.40
CA ASP A 178 27.47 -3.44 28.75
C ASP A 178 27.00 -4.59 27.81
N TRP A 179 26.15 -4.31 26.81
CA TRP A 179 25.72 -5.26 25.76
C TRP A 179 26.87 -6.00 25.08
N ARG A 180 28.03 -5.33 24.94
CA ARG A 180 29.26 -5.90 24.37
C ARG A 180 29.74 -7.14 25.11
N ARG A 181 29.39 -7.31 26.38
CA ARG A 181 29.75 -8.47 27.23
C ARG A 181 28.87 -9.68 26.91
N ILE A 182 27.59 -9.46 26.61
CA ILE A 182 26.70 -10.50 26.07
C ILE A 182 27.14 -10.88 24.67
N ALA A 183 27.49 -9.89 23.82
CA ALA A 183 28.00 -10.16 22.48
C ALA A 183 29.28 -11.01 22.48
N ALA A 184 30.27 -10.63 23.30
CA ALA A 184 31.53 -11.36 23.42
C ALA A 184 31.39 -12.78 24.01
N ALA A 185 30.30 -13.06 24.74
CA ALA A 185 29.99 -14.39 25.27
C ALA A 185 29.25 -15.31 24.28
N ASN A 186 28.71 -14.77 23.17
CA ASN A 186 27.91 -15.52 22.19
C ASN A 186 28.41 -15.38 20.73
N PRO A 187 29.73 -15.51 20.46
CA PRO A 187 30.30 -15.26 19.14
C PRO A 187 29.73 -16.18 18.04
N ASP A 188 29.41 -17.44 18.39
CA ASP A 188 28.95 -18.45 17.43
C ASP A 188 27.50 -18.21 16.94
N ARG A 189 26.72 -17.37 17.64
CA ARG A 189 25.35 -16.99 17.25
C ARG A 189 25.28 -15.61 16.59
N LEU A 190 26.16 -14.68 16.98
CA LEU A 190 26.13 -13.28 16.54
C LEU A 190 27.00 -13.02 15.29
N THR A 191 27.08 -14.00 14.39
CA THR A 191 27.85 -13.93 13.14
C THR A 191 27.33 -12.86 12.16
N GLY A 192 26.06 -12.44 12.31
CA GLY A 192 25.42 -11.37 11.54
C GLY A 192 25.42 -9.99 12.18
N GLY A 193 26.14 -9.78 13.30
CA GLY A 193 26.19 -8.51 14.04
C GLY A 193 25.32 -8.50 15.31
N PRO A 194 25.48 -7.47 16.17
CA PRO A 194 24.87 -7.42 17.51
C PRO A 194 23.36 -7.15 17.51
N ASP A 195 22.84 -6.50 16.46
CA ASP A 195 21.45 -6.02 16.40
C ASP A 195 20.48 -7.09 15.84
N ARG A 196 20.94 -8.34 15.68
CA ARG A 196 20.18 -9.45 15.11
C ARG A 196 20.03 -10.57 16.14
N LEU A 197 18.93 -10.53 16.90
CA LEU A 197 18.51 -11.59 17.79
C LEU A 197 17.25 -12.27 17.23
N GLU A 198 17.24 -13.61 17.16
CA GLU A 198 16.04 -14.37 16.79
C GLU A 198 15.34 -14.89 18.06
N VAL A 199 14.01 -14.86 18.05
CA VAL A 199 13.18 -15.38 19.16
C VAL A 199 13.47 -16.87 19.39
N GLY A 200 13.68 -17.25 20.65
CA GLY A 200 14.08 -18.60 21.06
C GLY A 200 15.60 -18.86 21.05
N TRP A 201 16.43 -17.88 20.68
CA TRP A 201 17.88 -18.00 20.89
C TRP A 201 18.23 -18.01 22.37
N ARG A 202 19.19 -18.86 22.74
CA ARG A 202 19.73 -18.94 24.10
C ARG A 202 21.07 -18.23 24.16
N LEU A 203 21.08 -17.06 24.79
CA LEU A 203 22.26 -16.22 24.98
C LEU A 203 22.84 -16.41 26.39
N GLN A 204 24.15 -16.57 26.47
CA GLN A 204 24.89 -16.54 27.74
C GLN A 204 25.10 -15.09 28.19
N VAL A 205 24.63 -14.77 29.39
CA VAL A 205 24.79 -13.48 30.07
C VAL A 205 25.83 -13.66 31.20
N PRO A 206 27.11 -13.31 30.98
CA PRO A 206 28.18 -13.60 31.93
C PRO A 206 28.18 -12.68 33.16
N GLY A 207 28.39 -13.25 34.35
CA GLY A 207 28.64 -12.48 35.59
C GLY A 207 27.42 -12.25 36.48
N ILE A 208 26.29 -12.89 36.20
CA ILE A 208 25.10 -12.88 37.07
C ILE A 208 25.14 -14.12 37.96
N ARG A 209 25.37 -13.95 39.27
CA ARG A 209 25.36 -15.08 40.21
C ARG A 209 23.93 -15.61 40.39
N PRO A 210 23.66 -16.93 40.17
CA PRO A 210 22.38 -17.50 40.53
C PRO A 210 22.22 -17.51 42.05
N SER A 211 21.30 -16.70 42.57
CA SER A 211 21.01 -16.63 44.01
C SER A 211 20.17 -17.82 44.45
N THR A 212 20.68 -18.58 45.41
CA THR A 212 19.91 -19.55 46.20
C THR A 212 19.88 -19.13 47.67
N SER A 213 18.69 -19.24 48.26
CA SER A 213 18.39 -19.21 49.70
C SER A 213 18.33 -17.83 50.40
N ALA A 214 17.09 -17.53 50.82
CA ALA A 214 16.62 -16.55 51.80
C ALA A 214 17.56 -16.19 52.98
N ASP A 215 17.61 -14.89 53.33
CA ASP A 215 16.79 -14.36 54.45
C ASP A 215 16.77 -12.82 54.50
N GLY A 216 15.59 -12.23 54.80
CA GLY A 216 15.39 -10.79 55.03
C GLY A 216 15.20 -9.93 53.76
N ALA A 217 14.03 -9.34 53.46
CA ALA A 217 12.76 -9.28 54.19
C ALA A 217 11.59 -9.66 53.27
N ALA A 218 10.64 -10.44 53.79
CA ALA A 218 9.46 -10.87 53.07
C ALA A 218 8.22 -10.10 53.55
N GLU A 219 7.68 -9.22 52.71
CA GLU A 219 6.29 -8.79 52.79
C GLU A 219 5.45 -9.84 52.05
N ARG A 220 4.56 -10.54 52.77
CA ARG A 220 3.77 -11.64 52.20
C ARG A 220 2.56 -11.08 51.47
N VAL A 221 2.52 -11.22 50.14
CA VAL A 221 1.26 -11.07 49.38
C VAL A 221 0.30 -12.23 49.77
N PRO A 222 -0.92 -11.97 50.25
CA PRO A 222 -1.85 -13.03 50.62
C PRO A 222 -2.42 -13.78 49.42
N ALA A 223 -2.62 -15.09 49.56
CA ALA A 223 -3.10 -15.97 48.48
C ALA A 223 -4.63 -15.92 48.26
N ASP A 224 -5.24 -14.74 48.34
CA ASP A 224 -6.70 -14.55 48.19
C ASP A 224 -7.05 -13.20 47.52
N ALA A 225 -6.22 -12.75 46.58
CA ALA A 225 -6.40 -11.48 45.87
C ALA A 225 -7.57 -11.57 44.85
N ALA A 226 -8.56 -10.69 45.01
CA ALA A 226 -9.71 -10.62 44.12
C ALA A 226 -9.28 -10.28 42.68
N THR A 227 -9.71 -11.10 41.70
CA THR A 227 -9.41 -10.87 40.28
C THR A 227 -10.61 -10.30 39.53
N VAL A 228 -10.41 -9.22 38.79
CA VAL A 228 -11.39 -8.64 37.86
C VAL A 228 -11.12 -9.12 36.43
N THR A 229 -12.18 -9.43 35.67
CA THR A 229 -12.05 -9.83 34.25
C THR A 229 -12.30 -8.63 33.34
N VAL A 230 -11.36 -8.36 32.44
CA VAL A 230 -11.43 -7.30 31.42
C VAL A 230 -12.61 -7.55 30.48
N ARG A 231 -13.47 -6.55 30.29
CA ARG A 231 -14.60 -6.56 29.36
C ARG A 231 -14.23 -5.85 28.05
N PRO A 232 -14.96 -6.11 26.94
CA PRO A 232 -14.80 -5.33 25.72
C PRO A 232 -15.02 -3.84 25.97
N GLY A 233 -13.99 -3.02 25.71
CA GLY A 233 -14.00 -1.57 25.95
C GLY A 233 -13.54 -1.12 27.34
N ASP A 234 -13.07 -2.04 28.21
CA ASP A 234 -12.41 -1.65 29.46
C ASP A 234 -10.99 -1.08 29.20
N SER A 235 -10.59 -0.11 30.01
CA SER A 235 -9.22 0.42 30.17
C SER A 235 -8.78 0.25 31.62
N LEU A 236 -7.48 0.38 31.94
CA LEU A 236 -7.04 0.29 33.33
C LEU A 236 -7.71 1.36 34.22
N SER A 237 -7.96 2.56 33.68
CA SER A 237 -8.68 3.64 34.35
C SER A 237 -10.14 3.32 34.63
N THR A 238 -10.89 2.77 33.65
CA THR A 238 -12.30 2.40 33.89
C THR A 238 -12.45 1.13 34.74
N ILE A 239 -11.42 0.27 34.81
CA ILE A 239 -11.36 -0.82 35.79
C ILE A 239 -11.03 -0.27 37.19
N ALA A 240 -10.10 0.69 37.31
CA ALA A 240 -9.76 1.35 38.57
C ALA A 240 -10.94 2.16 39.13
N GLU A 241 -11.63 2.96 38.31
CA GLU A 241 -12.87 3.65 38.69
C GLU A 241 -13.90 2.66 39.27
N ARG A 242 -14.10 1.54 38.57
CA ARG A 242 -15.12 0.53 38.92
C ARG A 242 -14.75 -0.39 40.09
N GLN A 243 -13.47 -0.55 40.44
CA GLN A 243 -13.01 -1.52 41.45
C GLN A 243 -12.24 -0.88 42.62
N LEU A 244 -11.59 0.25 42.39
CA LEU A 244 -10.83 1.05 43.37
C LEU A 244 -11.52 2.39 43.71
N GLY A 245 -12.56 2.78 42.95
CA GLY A 245 -13.40 3.95 43.20
C GLY A 245 -12.89 5.26 42.60
N ASP A 246 -11.78 5.23 41.87
CA ASP A 246 -11.08 6.39 41.32
C ASP A 246 -10.31 5.96 40.05
N ASP A 247 -10.49 6.67 38.95
CA ASP A 247 -9.88 6.35 37.65
C ASP A 247 -8.37 6.68 37.64
N ALA A 248 -7.95 7.67 38.44
CA ALA A 248 -6.54 8.08 38.58
C ALA A 248 -5.67 7.01 39.27
N ARG A 249 -6.29 6.00 39.90
CA ARG A 249 -5.60 4.86 40.55
C ARG A 249 -5.24 3.71 39.61
N TRP A 250 -5.40 3.91 38.30
CA TRP A 250 -4.94 2.96 37.28
C TRP A 250 -3.45 2.58 37.37
N PRO A 251 -2.50 3.43 37.81
CA PRO A 251 -1.10 3.03 37.94
C PRO A 251 -0.89 1.96 39.01
N GLU A 252 -1.64 2.02 40.12
CA GLU A 252 -1.60 1.00 41.17
C GLU A 252 -2.11 -0.36 40.65
N LEU A 253 -3.13 -0.33 39.79
CA LEU A 253 -3.65 -1.52 39.12
C LEU A 253 -2.66 -2.05 38.06
N PHE A 254 -1.97 -1.17 37.34
CA PHE A 254 -0.90 -1.56 36.41
C PHE A 254 0.27 -2.21 37.15
N ASP A 255 0.78 -1.56 38.20
CA ASP A 255 1.91 -2.03 39.01
C ASP A 255 1.63 -3.40 39.65
N ALA A 256 0.41 -3.63 40.14
CA ALA A 256 -0.04 -4.92 40.65
C ALA A 256 -0.08 -6.04 39.57
N ASN A 257 -0.06 -5.69 38.28
CA ASN A 257 -0.20 -6.61 37.14
C ASN A 257 0.98 -6.57 36.15
N ARG A 258 2.11 -5.93 36.50
CA ARG A 258 3.35 -5.83 35.68
C ARG A 258 3.95 -7.17 35.20
N ALA A 259 3.52 -8.30 35.77
CA ALA A 259 3.90 -9.63 35.34
C ALA A 259 3.02 -10.21 34.20
N VAL A 260 1.94 -9.51 33.83
CA VAL A 260 0.92 -9.93 32.87
C VAL A 260 0.55 -8.80 31.89
N LEU A 261 0.89 -7.55 32.21
CA LEU A 261 0.77 -6.36 31.36
C LEU A 261 2.13 -5.66 31.23
N ASP A 262 2.70 -5.69 30.02
CA ASP A 262 3.91 -4.95 29.68
C ASP A 262 3.61 -3.47 29.33
N ASP A 263 2.42 -3.22 28.76
CA ASP A 263 1.92 -1.92 28.29
C ASP A 263 0.56 -1.63 28.98
N PRO A 264 0.34 -0.44 29.57
CA PRO A 264 -0.90 -0.11 30.27
C PRO A 264 -2.13 0.05 29.35
N ASP A 265 -1.94 0.29 28.06
CA ASP A 265 -3.03 0.52 27.09
C ASP A 265 -3.45 -0.78 26.35
N VAL A 266 -2.72 -1.89 26.54
CA VAL A 266 -2.98 -3.18 25.87
C VAL A 266 -3.65 -4.17 26.83
N LEU A 267 -4.98 -4.22 26.78
CA LEU A 267 -5.81 -5.15 27.55
C LEU A 267 -6.55 -6.15 26.66
N GLU A 268 -6.41 -7.45 26.93
CA GLU A 268 -7.16 -8.49 26.21
C GLU A 268 -8.54 -8.75 26.85
N THR A 269 -9.60 -8.80 26.03
CA THR A 269 -10.95 -9.08 26.53
C THR A 269 -11.06 -10.50 27.09
N GLY A 270 -11.38 -10.64 28.38
CA GLY A 270 -11.38 -11.92 29.09
C GLY A 270 -10.13 -12.20 29.93
N GLN A 271 -9.09 -11.36 29.83
CA GLN A 271 -7.92 -11.36 30.70
C GLN A 271 -8.33 -11.09 32.17
N ARG A 272 -7.61 -11.66 33.13
CA ARG A 272 -7.87 -11.46 34.56
C ARG A 272 -6.76 -10.63 35.18
N LEU A 273 -7.13 -9.53 35.81
CA LEU A 273 -6.22 -8.64 36.54
C LEU A 273 -6.42 -8.84 38.04
N HIS A 274 -5.32 -8.86 38.79
CA HIS A 274 -5.30 -8.89 40.24
C HIS A 274 -5.53 -7.49 40.79
N LEU A 275 -6.48 -7.34 41.72
CA LEU A 275 -6.65 -6.07 42.44
C LEU A 275 -5.60 -5.97 43.57
N PRO A 276 -4.99 -4.79 43.79
CA PRO A 276 -4.07 -4.58 44.91
C PRO A 276 -4.76 -4.83 46.26
N ALA A 277 -4.01 -5.39 47.21
CA ALA A 277 -4.57 -5.98 48.44
C ALA A 277 -5.13 -4.98 49.47
N GLU A 278 -5.04 -3.67 49.23
CA GLU A 278 -5.54 -2.62 50.13
C GLU A 278 -7.05 -2.36 49.91
N ALA A 279 -7.84 -3.42 50.07
CA ALA A 279 -9.30 -3.43 49.91
C ALA A 279 -9.98 -4.10 51.12
N VAL A 280 -9.92 -3.47 52.30
CA VAL A 280 -10.71 -3.89 53.49
C VAL A 280 -11.37 -2.66 54.16
N PRO A 281 -12.69 -2.65 54.38
CA PRO A 281 -13.43 -1.47 54.85
C PRO A 281 -13.46 -1.31 56.38
N ARG A 282 -13.67 -0.08 56.87
CA ARG A 282 -14.09 0.22 58.26
C ARG A 282 -14.50 1.71 58.44
N PRO A 283 -15.33 2.04 59.44
CA PRO A 283 -16.69 1.55 59.68
C PRO A 283 -17.72 2.68 59.66
N GLU A 284 -18.99 2.29 59.53
CA GLU A 284 -20.15 3.16 59.74
C GLU A 284 -20.29 3.61 61.21
N ARG A 285 -20.53 4.91 61.44
CA ARG A 285 -21.13 5.44 62.69
C ARG A 285 -22.12 6.57 62.41
N ALA A 286 -23.35 6.13 62.11
CA ALA A 286 -24.64 6.69 62.50
C ALA A 286 -24.76 8.13 63.04
N GLY A 287 -25.71 8.88 62.45
CA GLY A 287 -26.29 10.12 63.00
C GLY A 287 -26.19 11.30 62.02
N ALA A 288 -27.27 11.78 61.38
CA ALA A 288 -28.68 11.41 61.52
C ALA A 288 -29.46 11.64 60.21
N GLU A 289 -30.51 10.84 60.02
CA GLU A 289 -31.65 11.13 59.15
C GLU A 289 -32.46 12.31 59.76
N PRO A 290 -33.26 13.05 58.96
CA PRO A 290 -34.57 12.51 58.61
C PRO A 290 -34.98 12.66 57.13
N ALA A 291 -35.85 11.74 56.71
CA ALA A 291 -36.61 11.81 55.47
C ALA A 291 -37.88 12.69 55.65
N PRO A 292 -38.97 12.54 54.86
CA PRO A 292 -39.27 13.53 53.81
C PRO A 292 -40.63 14.22 53.99
N ASP A 293 -40.70 15.53 53.75
CA ASP A 293 -41.99 16.24 53.70
C ASP A 293 -42.51 16.43 52.26
N GLN A 294 -43.71 15.89 52.03
CA GLN A 294 -44.59 16.28 50.94
C GLN A 294 -45.57 17.38 51.42
N ALA A 295 -46.29 17.92 50.42
CA ALA A 295 -47.56 18.65 50.52
C ALA A 295 -47.50 20.16 50.79
N GLY A 296 -48.21 20.92 49.94
CA GLY A 296 -48.27 22.38 50.05
C GLY A 296 -48.91 23.17 48.91
N ALA A 297 -49.76 22.57 48.06
CA ALA A 297 -50.74 23.35 47.29
C ALA A 297 -51.96 23.61 48.20
N PRO A 298 -52.62 24.79 48.12
CA PRO A 298 -53.80 24.91 47.24
C PRO A 298 -53.90 26.33 46.61
N ASP A 299 -54.89 26.73 45.81
CA ASP A 299 -56.20 26.15 45.48
C ASP A 299 -56.75 26.68 44.13
N ARG A 300 -57.56 25.85 43.41
CA ARG A 300 -58.68 26.19 42.47
C ARG A 300 -58.48 27.19 41.28
N ALA A 301 -59.17 27.08 40.14
CA ALA A 301 -60.32 26.22 39.78
C ALA A 301 -60.60 26.12 38.23
N VAL A 302 -61.08 24.92 37.82
CA VAL A 302 -62.23 24.68 36.88
C VAL A 302 -62.05 24.86 35.34
N GLU A 303 -62.05 23.73 34.63
CA GLU A 303 -62.51 23.51 33.23
C GLU A 303 -64.07 23.48 33.14
N PRO A 304 -64.79 23.28 31.99
CA PRO A 304 -64.37 22.95 30.61
C PRO A 304 -65.13 23.69 29.48
N GLY A 305 -64.87 23.36 28.21
CA GLY A 305 -65.75 23.76 27.09
C GLY A 305 -65.26 23.44 25.68
N SER A 306 -65.73 22.34 25.09
CA SER A 306 -65.53 22.03 23.66
C SER A 306 -66.49 22.81 22.77
N THR A 307 -66.02 23.42 21.68
CA THR A 307 -66.78 23.52 20.40
C THR A 307 -65.88 23.95 19.23
N ARG A 308 -66.12 23.37 18.05
CA ARG A 308 -65.63 23.84 16.75
C ARG A 308 -66.70 24.71 16.11
N PRO A 309 -66.36 25.81 15.41
CA PRO A 309 -66.71 25.85 13.99
C PRO A 309 -65.64 26.52 13.09
N ALA A 310 -65.98 26.69 11.80
CA ALA A 310 -65.12 27.05 10.68
C ALA A 310 -65.05 28.59 10.42
N PRO A 311 -64.30 29.09 9.41
CA PRO A 311 -63.90 30.50 9.29
C PRO A 311 -64.89 31.37 8.46
N PRO A 312 -64.76 32.71 8.51
CA PRO A 312 -65.36 33.62 7.54
C PRO A 312 -64.46 33.82 6.31
N ALA A 313 -65.09 34.12 5.17
CA ALA A 313 -64.45 34.36 3.88
C ALA A 313 -64.15 35.85 3.61
N GLY A 314 -63.36 36.11 2.56
CA GLY A 314 -63.11 37.44 1.99
C GLY A 314 -62.92 37.37 0.47
N ASP A 315 -64.04 37.53 -0.25
CA ASP A 315 -64.28 38.08 -1.60
C ASP A 315 -63.19 38.11 -2.69
N GLY A 316 -63.56 37.75 -3.94
CA GLY A 316 -62.80 38.17 -5.14
C GLY A 316 -63.06 37.40 -6.44
N ALA A 317 -64.08 37.78 -7.21
CA ALA A 317 -64.41 37.20 -8.53
C ALA A 317 -65.25 38.18 -9.39
N TRP A 318 -65.44 38.09 -10.72
CA TRP A 318 -64.98 37.13 -11.74
C TRP A 318 -65.08 37.75 -13.16
N SER A 319 -64.04 37.68 -14.01
CA SER A 319 -64.18 37.70 -15.50
C SER A 319 -62.85 37.35 -16.18
N GLY A 320 -62.77 36.70 -17.35
CA GLY A 320 -63.81 36.08 -18.18
C GLY A 320 -63.61 36.35 -19.69
N ARG A 321 -63.32 35.32 -20.51
CA ARG A 321 -63.62 35.25 -21.98
C ARG A 321 -63.23 33.89 -22.59
N THR A 322 -63.88 33.57 -23.71
CA THR A 322 -63.96 32.22 -24.34
C THR A 322 -63.96 32.34 -25.87
N ALA A 323 -63.39 31.37 -26.60
CA ALA A 323 -63.61 31.11 -28.04
C ALA A 323 -63.13 29.68 -28.44
N PRO A 324 -63.53 29.07 -29.58
CA PRO A 324 -64.03 27.67 -29.63
C PRO A 324 -63.38 26.78 -30.74
N PRO A 325 -64.01 25.69 -31.28
CA PRO A 325 -64.50 24.43 -30.66
C PRO A 325 -63.89 23.13 -31.30
N ALA A 326 -64.35 21.95 -30.86
CA ALA A 326 -63.95 20.61 -31.33
C ALA A 326 -64.67 20.13 -32.62
N PRO A 327 -64.38 18.90 -33.09
CA PRO A 327 -65.44 17.87 -32.99
C PRO A 327 -64.99 16.46 -32.53
N ASP A 328 -65.99 15.64 -32.18
CA ASP A 328 -65.88 14.32 -31.55
C ASP A 328 -65.22 13.20 -32.37
N ARG A 329 -64.72 12.16 -31.65
CA ARG A 329 -65.09 10.75 -31.90
C ARG A 329 -64.70 9.80 -30.76
N THR A 330 -65.75 9.23 -30.14
CA THR A 330 -65.89 7.84 -29.63
C THR A 330 -64.62 7.03 -29.33
N ALA A 331 -64.47 6.64 -28.06
CA ALA A 331 -63.53 5.60 -27.64
C ALA A 331 -63.90 4.21 -28.19
N PRO A 332 -62.87 3.40 -28.50
CA PRO A 332 -62.90 1.98 -28.18
C PRO A 332 -61.79 1.58 -27.21
N GLU A 333 -62.19 0.63 -26.36
CA GLU A 333 -61.45 -0.36 -25.59
C GLU A 333 -59.95 -0.58 -25.92
N ARG A 334 -59.12 -0.70 -24.87
CA ARG A 334 -57.66 -0.92 -24.97
C ARG A 334 -57.33 -2.28 -25.58
N ALA A 335 -56.88 -2.28 -26.84
CA ALA A 335 -55.95 -3.29 -27.34
C ALA A 335 -54.50 -2.87 -27.03
N ALA A 336 -53.67 -3.80 -26.59
CA ALA A 336 -52.25 -3.54 -26.35
C ALA A 336 -51.47 -3.47 -27.69
N PRO A 337 -50.68 -2.41 -27.95
CA PRO A 337 -49.78 -2.36 -29.10
C PRO A 337 -48.52 -3.23 -28.84
N PRO A 338 -47.84 -3.70 -29.90
CA PRO A 338 -46.93 -4.83 -29.82
C PRO A 338 -45.55 -4.48 -29.25
N THR A 339 -44.88 -5.50 -28.71
CA THR A 339 -43.45 -5.51 -28.43
C THR A 339 -42.65 -5.13 -29.68
N SER A 340 -42.11 -3.91 -29.72
CA SER A 340 -41.00 -3.60 -30.61
C SER A 340 -39.76 -4.35 -30.12
N ALA A 341 -39.16 -5.15 -30.99
CA ALA A 341 -37.84 -5.72 -30.74
C ALA A 341 -36.83 -4.57 -30.51
N PRO A 342 -35.80 -4.77 -29.67
CA PRO A 342 -34.80 -3.75 -29.44
C PRO A 342 -34.08 -3.44 -30.75
N VAL A 343 -34.21 -2.20 -31.23
CA VAL A 343 -33.31 -1.65 -32.23
C VAL A 343 -31.90 -1.73 -31.65
N PRO A 344 -30.88 -2.24 -32.37
CA PRO A 344 -29.51 -2.16 -31.93
C PRO A 344 -29.16 -0.70 -31.68
N VAL A 345 -28.95 -0.34 -30.41
CA VAL A 345 -28.38 0.95 -30.06
C VAL A 345 -26.92 0.86 -30.47
N GLU A 346 -26.57 1.47 -31.61
CA GLU A 346 -25.17 1.72 -31.93
C GLU A 346 -24.53 2.45 -30.74
N PRO A 347 -23.34 2.03 -30.28
CA PRO A 347 -22.72 2.61 -29.11
C PRO A 347 -22.48 4.09 -29.36
N SER A 348 -23.20 4.94 -28.62
CA SER A 348 -23.14 6.39 -28.81
C SER A 348 -21.72 6.89 -28.49
N ALA A 349 -21.08 7.49 -29.49
CA ALA A 349 -19.73 8.07 -29.42
C ALA A 349 -19.64 9.18 -28.37
N SER A 350 -19.45 8.76 -27.12
CA SER A 350 -19.38 9.62 -25.93
C SER A 350 -18.42 9.06 -24.86
N ALA A 351 -17.66 8.02 -25.23
CA ALA A 351 -16.64 7.35 -24.42
C ALA A 351 -15.20 7.65 -24.90
N GLU A 352 -14.99 8.79 -25.57
CA GLU A 352 -13.75 9.09 -26.33
C GLU A 352 -12.47 9.34 -25.52
N ASN A 353 -12.52 9.43 -24.19
CA ASN A 353 -11.34 9.67 -23.35
C ASN A 353 -11.14 8.63 -22.22
N VAL A 354 -11.49 7.37 -22.46
CA VAL A 354 -10.83 6.28 -21.74
C VAL A 354 -9.55 5.95 -22.49
N VAL A 355 -8.41 6.47 -22.02
CA VAL A 355 -7.09 6.12 -22.56
C VAL A 355 -6.90 4.62 -22.41
N ALA A 356 -7.01 3.90 -23.52
CA ALA A 356 -6.96 2.46 -23.55
C ALA A 356 -5.50 1.98 -23.53
N LEU A 357 -4.86 2.09 -22.35
CA LEU A 357 -3.55 1.50 -22.01
C LEU A 357 -3.61 -0.05 -22.05
N ALA A 358 -4.03 -0.63 -23.17
CA ALA A 358 -4.18 -2.06 -23.39
C ALA A 358 -2.82 -2.71 -23.63
N ALA A 359 -1.92 -2.01 -24.32
CA ALA A 359 -0.56 -2.46 -24.66
C ALA A 359 0.46 -2.24 -23.52
N VAL A 360 0.31 -1.18 -22.72
CA VAL A 360 1.23 -0.88 -21.60
C VAL A 360 1.25 -1.99 -20.54
N GLY A 361 2.43 -2.53 -20.28
CA GLY A 361 2.68 -3.55 -19.28
C GLY A 361 2.67 -3.01 -17.85
N GLY A 362 2.43 -3.91 -16.89
CA GLY A 362 2.37 -3.55 -15.46
C GLY A 362 3.71 -3.10 -14.86
N LEU A 363 4.84 -3.46 -15.50
CA LEU A 363 6.16 -2.97 -15.12
C LEU A 363 6.37 -1.51 -15.53
N LEU A 364 6.21 -1.17 -16.82
CA LEU A 364 6.29 0.22 -17.31
C LEU A 364 5.42 1.16 -16.49
N ALA A 365 4.16 0.80 -16.24
CA ALA A 365 3.26 1.59 -15.40
C ALA A 365 3.76 1.75 -13.95
N ALA A 366 4.36 0.72 -13.36
CA ALA A 366 4.92 0.80 -12.00
C ALA A 366 6.22 1.62 -11.94
N GLY A 367 7.12 1.47 -12.91
CA GLY A 367 8.38 2.22 -12.99
C GLY A 367 8.12 3.71 -13.19
N LEU A 368 7.27 4.05 -14.17
CA LEU A 368 6.87 5.44 -14.44
C LEU A 368 6.25 6.10 -13.20
N LEU A 369 5.27 5.47 -12.55
CA LEU A 369 4.65 6.03 -11.34
C LEU A 369 5.63 6.13 -10.16
N ALA A 370 6.56 5.18 -10.01
CA ALA A 370 7.61 5.27 -8.99
C ALA A 370 8.55 6.46 -9.25
N GLY A 371 8.97 6.67 -10.51
CA GLY A 371 9.79 7.81 -10.90
C GLY A 371 9.08 9.15 -10.74
N LEU A 372 7.81 9.25 -11.15
CA LEU A 372 6.95 10.43 -10.92
C LEU A 372 6.81 10.72 -9.41
N ALA A 373 6.67 9.69 -8.57
CA ALA A 373 6.59 9.85 -7.12
C ALA A 373 7.93 10.31 -6.49
N VAL A 374 9.08 9.85 -7.01
CA VAL A 374 10.40 10.36 -6.60
C VAL A 374 10.55 11.84 -6.97
N ARG A 375 10.23 12.20 -8.22
CA ARG A 375 10.24 13.60 -8.69
C ARG A 375 9.33 14.50 -7.85
N ARG A 376 8.10 14.05 -7.56
CA ARG A 376 7.16 14.75 -6.68
C ARG A 376 7.73 14.99 -5.28
N ARG A 377 8.47 14.04 -4.71
CA ARG A 377 9.17 14.22 -3.42
C ARG A 377 10.27 15.27 -3.50
N LEU A 378 11.03 15.31 -4.61
CA LEU A 378 12.05 16.34 -4.84
C LEU A 378 11.42 17.74 -4.98
N GLN A 379 10.33 17.87 -5.75
CA GLN A 379 9.55 19.12 -5.84
C GLN A 379 9.06 19.59 -4.46
N LEU A 380 8.58 18.67 -3.62
CA LEU A 380 8.09 18.99 -2.28
C LEU A 380 9.21 19.33 -1.29
N ALA A 381 10.38 18.68 -1.39
CA ALA A 381 11.56 19.02 -0.60
C ALA A 381 12.09 20.42 -0.95
N ALA A 382 12.15 20.74 -2.25
CA ALA A 382 12.56 22.05 -2.74
C ALA A 382 11.49 23.17 -2.54
N ARG A 383 10.28 22.84 -2.04
CA ARG A 383 9.16 23.77 -1.93
C ARG A 383 9.39 24.80 -0.80
N PRO A 384 9.43 26.11 -1.10
CA PRO A 384 9.47 27.13 -0.05
C PRO A 384 8.18 27.16 0.78
N VAL A 385 8.27 27.71 1.98
CA VAL A 385 7.09 27.96 2.85
C VAL A 385 6.11 28.91 2.14
N GLY A 386 4.80 28.65 2.22
CA GLY A 386 3.78 29.52 1.61
C GLY A 386 3.65 29.39 0.09
N ARG A 387 4.31 28.38 -0.49
CA ARG A 387 4.23 28.04 -1.92
C ARG A 387 3.52 26.70 -2.11
N ARG A 388 2.85 26.56 -3.24
CA ARG A 388 2.22 25.32 -3.74
C ARG A 388 2.97 24.87 -5.00
N ILE A 389 3.19 23.57 -5.16
CA ILE A 389 3.79 23.05 -6.40
C ILE A 389 2.77 23.14 -7.55
N VAL A 390 3.24 23.15 -8.80
CA VAL A 390 2.34 23.07 -9.96
C VAL A 390 1.83 21.63 -10.08
N HIS A 391 0.51 21.45 -10.14
CA HIS A 391 -0.11 20.15 -10.44
C HIS A 391 -0.23 19.92 -11.96
N PRO A 392 -0.24 18.66 -12.43
CA PRO A 392 -0.48 18.34 -13.84
C PRO A 392 -1.81 18.89 -14.38
N GLY A 393 -1.91 19.09 -15.69
CA GLY A 393 -3.16 19.54 -16.30
C GLY A 393 -4.27 18.49 -16.19
N PRO A 394 -5.56 18.89 -16.13
CA PRO A 394 -6.69 17.96 -15.97
C PRO A 394 -6.83 16.95 -17.13
N ALA A 395 -6.16 17.18 -18.26
CA ALA A 395 -6.06 16.24 -19.38
C ALA A 395 -5.24 14.98 -19.04
N THR A 396 -4.33 15.05 -18.06
CA THR A 396 -3.44 13.93 -17.68
C THR A 396 -4.05 12.97 -16.66
N ILE A 397 -5.05 13.42 -15.88
CA ILE A 397 -5.70 12.63 -14.81
C ILE A 397 -6.22 11.25 -15.31
N PRO A 398 -6.85 11.13 -16.50
CA PRO A 398 -7.29 9.82 -17.01
C PRO A 398 -6.13 8.86 -17.28
N LEU A 399 -4.99 9.38 -17.77
CA LEU A 399 -3.79 8.60 -18.04
C LEU A 399 -3.12 8.14 -16.74
N GLU A 400 -2.92 9.04 -15.77
CA GLU A 400 -2.36 8.69 -14.45
C GLU A 400 -3.24 7.67 -13.72
N THR A 401 -4.57 7.83 -13.79
CA THR A 401 -5.55 6.85 -13.28
C THR A 401 -5.43 5.49 -13.98
N ALA A 402 -5.27 5.47 -15.31
CA ALA A 402 -5.13 4.24 -16.06
C ALA A 402 -3.80 3.52 -15.77
N LEU A 403 -2.69 4.26 -15.64
CA LEU A 403 -1.40 3.74 -15.18
C LEU A 403 -1.51 3.17 -13.76
N GLY A 404 -2.17 3.89 -12.85
CA GLY A 404 -2.39 3.50 -11.46
C GLY A 404 -3.21 2.22 -11.28
N ARG A 405 -4.05 1.89 -12.27
CA ARG A 405 -4.80 0.62 -12.36
C ARG A 405 -4.00 -0.52 -13.02
N ARG A 406 -2.99 -0.21 -13.83
CA ARG A 406 -2.15 -1.19 -14.56
C ARG A 406 -0.90 -1.63 -13.80
N GLN A 407 -0.33 -0.75 -12.97
CA GLN A 407 0.92 -0.99 -12.25
C GLN A 407 0.92 -2.30 -11.44
N ARG A 408 2.06 -3.00 -11.50
CA ARG A 408 2.34 -4.20 -10.68
C ARG A 408 3.60 -3.95 -9.82
N PRO A 409 3.53 -3.09 -8.78
CA PRO A 409 4.70 -2.59 -8.06
C PRO A 409 5.45 -3.67 -7.25
N LEU A 410 4.74 -4.72 -6.79
CA LEU A 410 5.40 -5.87 -6.16
C LEU A 410 6.23 -6.65 -7.17
N THR A 411 5.70 -6.91 -8.37
CA THR A 411 6.39 -7.60 -9.45
C THR A 411 7.66 -6.84 -9.88
N LEU A 412 7.59 -5.51 -10.00
CA LEU A 412 8.76 -4.65 -10.29
C LEU A 412 9.87 -4.82 -9.24
N ARG A 413 9.50 -4.75 -7.95
CA ARG A 413 10.45 -4.92 -6.83
C ARG A 413 11.01 -6.33 -6.73
N THR A 414 10.20 -7.36 -7.01
CA THR A 414 10.65 -8.75 -7.02
C THR A 414 11.66 -8.99 -8.13
N LEU A 415 11.40 -8.48 -9.34
CA LEU A 415 12.36 -8.58 -10.45
C LEU A 415 13.66 -7.84 -10.13
N ASP A 416 13.59 -6.56 -9.71
CA ASP A 416 14.77 -5.77 -9.34
C ASP A 416 15.66 -6.48 -8.30
N ARG A 417 15.05 -7.00 -7.22
CA ARG A 417 15.74 -7.81 -6.21
C ARG A 417 16.31 -9.11 -6.77
N ALA A 418 15.59 -9.78 -7.68
CA ALA A 418 16.05 -11.01 -8.31
C ALA A 418 17.31 -10.79 -9.16
N LEU A 419 17.36 -9.72 -9.95
CA LEU A 419 18.56 -9.38 -10.74
C LEU A 419 19.73 -9.04 -9.82
N ARG A 420 19.51 -8.22 -8.79
CA ARG A 420 20.53 -7.84 -7.79
C ARG A 420 21.05 -9.05 -7.01
N ALA A 421 20.18 -9.98 -6.63
CA ALA A 421 20.54 -11.24 -5.97
C ALA A 421 21.50 -12.10 -6.82
N VAL A 422 21.27 -12.16 -8.15
CA VAL A 422 22.19 -12.84 -9.06
C VAL A 422 23.56 -12.14 -9.06
N ALA A 423 23.59 -10.81 -9.19
CA ALA A 423 24.85 -10.05 -9.21
C ALA A 423 25.67 -10.25 -7.93
N VAL A 424 25.04 -10.14 -6.75
CA VAL A 424 25.68 -10.40 -5.45
C VAL A 424 26.20 -11.83 -5.36
N SER A 425 25.39 -12.82 -5.73
CA SER A 425 25.79 -14.22 -5.68
C SER A 425 26.96 -14.53 -6.63
N CYS A 426 26.99 -13.95 -7.83
CA CYS A 426 28.10 -14.08 -8.76
C CYS A 426 29.37 -13.39 -8.23
N ARG A 427 29.28 -12.17 -7.70
CA ARG A 427 30.39 -11.43 -7.08
C ARG A 427 31.01 -12.21 -5.92
N ASP A 428 30.18 -12.61 -4.96
CA ASP A 428 30.63 -13.19 -3.69
C ASP A 428 31.22 -14.59 -3.87
N GLN A 429 30.66 -15.38 -4.81
CA GLN A 429 31.18 -16.72 -5.16
C GLN A 429 32.27 -16.68 -6.26
N ARG A 430 32.56 -15.50 -6.82
CA ARG A 430 33.46 -15.29 -7.97
C ARG A 430 33.09 -16.13 -9.19
N LEU A 431 31.80 -16.31 -9.43
CA LEU A 431 31.24 -16.97 -10.61
C LEU A 431 31.06 -15.95 -11.74
N PRO A 432 31.17 -16.37 -13.02
CA PRO A 432 30.80 -15.52 -14.13
C PRO A 432 29.32 -15.16 -14.06
N LEU A 433 28.97 -13.92 -14.40
CA LEU A 433 27.60 -13.51 -14.64
C LEU A 433 27.07 -14.29 -15.87
N PRO A 434 25.89 -14.93 -15.79
CA PRO A 434 25.35 -15.64 -16.93
C PRO A 434 24.92 -14.66 -18.02
N ALA A 435 25.09 -15.06 -19.28
CA ALA A 435 24.62 -14.29 -20.42
C ALA A 435 23.08 -14.41 -20.55
N LEU A 436 22.34 -13.52 -19.88
CA LEU A 436 20.90 -13.41 -19.97
C LEU A 436 20.47 -13.01 -21.39
N GLN A 437 19.44 -13.66 -21.95
CA GLN A 437 18.83 -13.26 -23.22
C GLN A 437 17.43 -12.67 -23.01
N LEU A 438 16.57 -13.40 -22.29
CA LEU A 438 15.17 -13.04 -22.08
C LEU A 438 14.79 -13.24 -20.61
N VAL A 439 13.81 -12.48 -20.15
CA VAL A 439 13.07 -12.75 -18.91
C VAL A 439 11.60 -12.96 -19.24
N LEU A 440 11.02 -14.07 -18.80
CA LEU A 440 9.58 -14.28 -18.84
C LEU A 440 9.02 -14.12 -17.44
N LEU A 441 8.08 -13.19 -17.30
CA LEU A 441 7.60 -12.72 -16.01
C LEU A 441 6.08 -12.93 -15.91
N ALA A 442 5.70 -13.88 -15.08
CA ALA A 442 4.31 -14.15 -14.69
C ALA A 442 3.96 -13.38 -13.40
N GLU A 443 2.74 -13.58 -12.89
CA GLU A 443 2.29 -12.97 -11.63
C GLU A 443 2.98 -13.57 -10.39
N ASP A 444 3.39 -14.84 -10.47
CA ASP A 444 3.96 -15.66 -9.37
C ASP A 444 5.33 -16.31 -9.70
N ARG A 445 5.89 -16.05 -10.89
CA ARG A 445 7.11 -16.70 -11.41
C ARG A 445 7.99 -15.73 -12.21
N VAL A 446 9.30 -15.77 -12.01
CA VAL A 446 10.31 -15.13 -12.88
C VAL A 446 11.16 -16.21 -13.52
N GLU A 447 11.24 -16.24 -14.85
CA GLU A 447 12.12 -17.14 -15.62
C GLU A 447 13.22 -16.33 -16.29
N LEU A 448 14.49 -16.58 -15.93
CA LEU A 448 15.67 -16.01 -16.59
C LEU A 448 16.17 -17.02 -17.63
N ARG A 449 16.11 -16.66 -18.92
CA ARG A 449 16.58 -17.48 -20.05
C ARG A 449 18.01 -17.12 -20.43
N LEU A 450 18.90 -18.10 -20.37
CA LEU A 450 20.34 -17.91 -20.53
C LEU A 450 20.80 -18.36 -21.92
N ALA A 451 21.78 -17.66 -22.50
CA ALA A 451 22.38 -17.99 -23.79
C ALA A 451 23.22 -19.28 -23.77
N VAL A 452 23.73 -19.64 -22.58
CA VAL A 452 24.63 -20.76 -22.33
C VAL A 452 24.20 -21.43 -21.03
N PRO A 453 24.22 -22.78 -20.92
CA PRO A 453 23.83 -23.46 -19.69
C PRO A 453 24.67 -23.06 -18.48
N HIS A 454 24.03 -22.83 -17.33
CA HIS A 454 24.69 -22.60 -16.05
C HIS A 454 24.01 -23.40 -14.93
N GLU A 455 24.70 -24.42 -14.41
CA GLU A 455 24.14 -25.40 -13.45
C GLU A 455 24.08 -24.89 -12.00
N VAL A 456 24.82 -23.83 -11.67
CA VAL A 456 24.81 -23.21 -10.33
C VAL A 456 24.01 -21.91 -10.39
N ALA A 457 22.88 -21.85 -9.68
CA ALA A 457 22.06 -20.65 -9.53
C ALA A 457 22.13 -20.10 -8.09
N PRO A 458 21.80 -18.81 -7.88
CA PRO A 458 21.73 -18.22 -6.54
C PRO A 458 20.64 -18.85 -5.66
N VAL A 459 20.74 -18.64 -4.35
CA VAL A 459 19.72 -19.06 -3.38
C VAL A 459 18.36 -18.46 -3.77
N GLY A 460 17.32 -19.30 -3.76
CA GLY A 460 15.96 -18.96 -4.17
C GLY A 460 15.64 -19.31 -5.63
N PHE A 461 16.65 -19.47 -6.49
CA PHE A 461 16.43 -19.92 -7.86
C PHE A 461 16.52 -21.45 -8.00
N VAL A 462 15.65 -22.00 -8.84
CA VAL A 462 15.69 -23.40 -9.31
C VAL A 462 16.26 -23.43 -10.72
N VAL A 463 17.18 -24.35 -10.98
CA VAL A 463 17.73 -24.58 -12.32
C VAL A 463 16.82 -25.54 -13.09
N GLU A 464 16.32 -25.09 -14.23
CA GLU A 464 15.50 -25.85 -15.16
C GLU A 464 16.19 -25.96 -16.54
N GLU A 465 15.61 -26.78 -17.43
CA GLU A 465 16.05 -26.93 -18.83
C GLU A 465 17.56 -27.19 -19.01
N GLY A 466 18.15 -27.98 -18.11
CA GLY A 466 19.57 -28.35 -18.16
C GLY A 466 20.54 -27.19 -17.96
N GLY A 467 20.13 -26.12 -17.26
CA GLY A 467 20.96 -24.94 -17.01
C GLY A 467 20.62 -23.73 -17.88
N LEU A 468 19.73 -23.87 -18.86
CA LEU A 468 19.33 -22.77 -19.77
C LEU A 468 18.24 -21.85 -19.18
N CYS A 469 17.58 -22.27 -18.10
CA CYS A 469 16.53 -21.50 -17.44
C CYS A 469 16.78 -21.48 -15.92
N TRP A 470 16.78 -20.29 -15.32
CA TRP A 470 16.72 -20.13 -13.87
C TRP A 470 15.36 -19.58 -13.47
N VAL A 471 14.75 -20.19 -12.47
CA VAL A 471 13.36 -19.93 -12.10
C VAL A 471 13.28 -19.47 -10.65
N LEU A 472 12.70 -18.30 -10.42
CA LEU A 472 12.29 -17.81 -9.12
C LEU A 472 10.78 -18.05 -8.98
N ASP A 473 10.37 -18.85 -8.00
CA ASP A 473 8.97 -18.98 -7.59
C ASP A 473 8.64 -18.08 -6.38
N GLN A 474 7.40 -18.13 -5.90
CA GLN A 474 6.98 -17.35 -4.74
C GLN A 474 7.82 -17.63 -3.47
N SER A 475 8.25 -18.88 -3.24
CA SER A 475 9.08 -19.22 -2.08
C SER A 475 10.49 -18.67 -2.21
N GLY A 476 11.07 -18.68 -3.41
CA GLY A 476 12.32 -18.00 -3.73
C GLY A 476 12.21 -16.48 -3.53
N ALA A 477 11.12 -15.87 -3.99
CA ALA A 477 10.87 -14.43 -3.84
C ALA A 477 10.79 -14.01 -2.36
N ASP A 478 10.15 -14.82 -1.50
CA ASP A 478 10.12 -14.58 -0.05
C ASP A 478 11.54 -14.55 0.54
N HIS A 479 12.43 -15.49 0.14
CA HIS A 479 13.84 -15.49 0.54
C HIS A 479 14.61 -14.23 0.10
N LEU A 480 14.33 -13.68 -1.09
CA LEU A 480 14.97 -12.44 -1.56
C LEU A 480 14.57 -11.20 -0.76
N THR A 481 13.50 -11.26 0.04
CA THR A 481 13.07 -10.15 0.91
C THR A 481 14.12 -9.79 1.97
N ALA A 482 15.03 -10.72 2.30
CA ALA A 482 16.11 -10.52 3.26
C ALA A 482 17.32 -9.74 2.70
N LEU A 483 17.39 -9.49 1.39
CA LEU A 483 18.47 -8.70 0.78
C LEU A 483 18.27 -7.20 1.05
N PRO A 484 19.35 -6.44 1.31
CA PRO A 484 19.28 -4.99 1.43
C PRO A 484 18.70 -4.36 0.16
N ALA A 485 17.79 -3.39 0.31
CA ALA A 485 17.23 -2.65 -0.83
C ALA A 485 18.27 -1.77 -1.53
N ASP A 486 19.35 -1.41 -0.82
CA ASP A 486 20.35 -0.42 -1.24
C ASP A 486 21.59 -1.05 -1.93
N GLU A 487 21.57 -2.34 -2.29
CA GLU A 487 22.67 -2.98 -3.03
C GLU A 487 22.83 -2.33 -4.42
N PRO A 488 24.00 -1.77 -4.78
CA PRO A 488 24.15 -0.97 -5.99
C PRO A 488 24.26 -1.78 -7.29
N LEU A 489 24.68 -3.05 -7.26
CA LEU A 489 24.97 -3.81 -8.49
C LEU A 489 23.79 -3.91 -9.47
N ARG A 490 23.97 -3.43 -10.70
CA ARG A 490 23.02 -3.61 -11.82
C ARG A 490 23.62 -4.52 -12.90
N PRO A 491 23.28 -5.83 -12.94
CA PRO A 491 23.87 -6.77 -13.91
C PRO A 491 23.34 -6.62 -15.34
N TRP A 492 22.08 -6.20 -15.51
CA TRP A 492 21.43 -6.03 -16.83
C TRP A 492 20.62 -4.73 -16.88
N PRO A 493 21.29 -3.56 -16.94
CA PRO A 493 20.62 -2.25 -16.95
C PRO A 493 19.89 -1.96 -18.26
N THR A 494 20.11 -2.76 -19.32
CA THR A 494 19.40 -2.64 -20.60
C THR A 494 18.24 -3.62 -20.76
N LEU A 495 17.82 -4.27 -19.66
CA LEU A 495 16.65 -5.14 -19.63
C LEU A 495 15.35 -4.33 -19.80
N VAL A 496 14.57 -4.65 -20.82
CA VAL A 496 13.35 -3.91 -21.19
C VAL A 496 12.25 -4.82 -21.74
N THR A 497 10.99 -4.48 -21.46
CA THR A 497 9.79 -5.21 -21.92
C THR A 497 9.55 -5.03 -23.42
N LEU A 498 9.52 -6.14 -24.16
CA LEU A 498 9.14 -6.17 -25.58
C LEU A 498 7.63 -6.33 -25.78
N GLY A 499 6.97 -7.09 -24.90
CA GLY A 499 5.53 -7.35 -24.99
C GLY A 499 5.05 -8.42 -24.03
N ARG A 500 3.88 -9.01 -24.34
CA ARG A 500 3.28 -10.14 -23.63
C ARG A 500 3.11 -11.34 -24.54
N ASP A 501 3.40 -12.53 -24.05
CA ASP A 501 3.12 -13.77 -24.77
C ASP A 501 1.64 -14.19 -24.67
N ALA A 502 1.28 -15.30 -25.34
CA ALA A 502 -0.07 -15.87 -25.30
C ALA A 502 -0.50 -16.42 -23.93
N GLN A 503 0.35 -16.36 -22.91
CA GLN A 503 0.05 -16.67 -21.51
C GLN A 503 -0.05 -15.39 -20.65
N GLU A 504 -0.09 -14.20 -21.27
CA GLU A 504 -0.03 -12.87 -20.64
C GLU A 504 1.24 -12.62 -19.78
N ARG A 505 2.29 -13.44 -19.94
CA ARG A 505 3.59 -13.19 -19.28
C ARG A 505 4.30 -12.05 -19.99
N LEU A 506 4.87 -11.13 -19.23
CA LEU A 506 5.73 -10.09 -19.80
C LEU A 506 7.03 -10.73 -20.30
N VAL A 507 7.41 -10.44 -21.53
CA VAL A 507 8.66 -10.90 -22.14
C VAL A 507 9.59 -9.70 -22.25
N LEU A 508 10.67 -9.71 -21.46
CA LEU A 508 11.72 -8.72 -21.47
C LEU A 508 12.97 -9.28 -22.16
N ALA A 509 13.79 -8.40 -22.72
CA ALA A 509 15.09 -8.74 -23.29
C ALA A 509 16.17 -7.76 -22.82
N ASP A 510 17.39 -8.24 -22.63
CA ASP A 510 18.55 -7.37 -22.37
C ASP A 510 19.15 -6.92 -23.70
N LEU A 511 19.05 -5.62 -24.01
CA LEU A 511 19.47 -5.09 -25.31
C LEU A 511 20.98 -5.22 -25.56
N GLU A 512 21.81 -5.16 -24.52
CA GLU A 512 23.26 -5.42 -24.59
C GLU A 512 23.55 -6.86 -25.04
N ALA A 513 22.81 -7.85 -24.54
CA ALA A 513 22.89 -9.23 -25.04
C ALA A 513 22.37 -9.40 -26.48
N LEU A 514 21.31 -8.68 -26.86
CA LEU A 514 20.79 -8.72 -28.25
C LEU A 514 21.75 -8.04 -29.24
N ARG A 515 22.48 -7.01 -28.81
CA ARG A 515 23.40 -6.12 -29.56
C ARG A 515 22.74 -5.28 -30.65
N LEU A 516 21.99 -5.91 -31.55
CA LEU A 516 21.26 -5.27 -32.64
C LEU A 516 19.87 -5.86 -32.79
N LEU A 517 18.83 -5.04 -32.57
CA LEU A 517 17.43 -5.38 -32.73
C LEU A 517 16.80 -4.57 -33.86
N GLN A 518 16.29 -5.25 -34.89
CA GLN A 518 15.48 -4.64 -35.93
C GLN A 518 14.00 -4.59 -35.50
N LEU A 519 13.35 -3.44 -35.67
CA LEU A 519 11.90 -3.28 -35.60
C LEU A 519 11.35 -3.19 -37.04
N GLY A 520 10.64 -4.23 -37.47
CA GLY A 520 10.07 -4.34 -38.81
C GLY A 520 8.53 -4.38 -38.82
N GLY A 521 7.93 -4.29 -40.01
CA GLY A 521 6.48 -4.28 -40.18
C GLY A 521 5.91 -2.86 -40.24
N GLU A 522 4.78 -2.61 -39.56
CA GLU A 522 4.10 -1.31 -39.59
C GLU A 522 4.90 -0.21 -38.83
N PRO A 523 5.28 0.90 -39.49
CA PRO A 523 6.10 1.96 -38.87
C PRO A 523 5.46 2.61 -37.63
N GLN A 524 4.14 2.72 -37.59
CA GLN A 524 3.38 3.30 -36.48
C GLN A 524 3.52 2.47 -35.20
N VAL A 525 3.43 1.14 -35.32
CA VAL A 525 3.67 0.21 -34.20
C VAL A 525 5.12 0.30 -33.74
N GLY A 526 6.07 0.33 -34.69
CA GLY A 526 7.50 0.45 -34.38
C GLY A 526 7.88 1.74 -33.64
N ARG A 527 7.34 2.91 -34.04
CA ARG A 527 7.52 4.17 -33.29
C ARG A 527 6.93 4.10 -31.89
N SER A 528 5.71 3.56 -31.78
CA SER A 528 5.00 3.43 -30.51
C SER A 528 5.74 2.49 -29.55
N LEU A 529 6.46 1.50 -30.09
CA LEU A 529 7.35 0.62 -29.35
C LEU A 529 8.65 1.33 -28.93
N LEU A 530 9.32 2.05 -29.83
CA LEU A 530 10.51 2.85 -29.46
C LEU A 530 10.21 3.85 -28.33
N ALA A 531 9.05 4.51 -28.35
CA ALA A 531 8.60 5.38 -27.27
C ALA A 531 8.42 4.60 -25.95
N ALA A 532 7.82 3.41 -25.98
CA ALA A 532 7.69 2.57 -24.79
C ALA A 532 9.05 2.10 -24.24
N LEU A 533 10.00 1.70 -25.10
CA LEU A 533 11.36 1.33 -24.69
C LEU A 533 12.09 2.53 -24.05
N ALA A 534 12.01 3.71 -24.67
CA ALA A 534 12.68 4.91 -24.16
C ALA A 534 12.16 5.34 -22.78
N VAL A 535 10.84 5.31 -22.59
CA VAL A 535 10.22 5.59 -21.28
C VAL A 535 10.57 4.50 -20.26
N GLU A 536 10.49 3.21 -20.60
CA GLU A 536 10.82 2.13 -19.65
C GLU A 536 12.27 2.17 -19.20
N LEU A 537 13.23 2.33 -20.11
CA LEU A 537 14.66 2.46 -19.79
C LEU A 537 14.95 3.70 -18.93
N SER A 538 14.15 4.76 -19.03
CA SER A 538 14.33 5.98 -18.24
C SER A 538 13.71 5.93 -16.84
N PHE A 539 12.93 4.88 -16.53
CA PHE A 539 12.20 4.73 -15.26
C PHE A 539 12.34 3.34 -14.61
N SER A 540 13.18 2.46 -15.16
CA SER A 540 13.45 1.15 -14.57
C SER A 540 14.53 1.23 -13.48
N PRO A 541 14.31 0.65 -12.29
CA PRO A 541 15.24 0.76 -11.14
C PRO A 541 16.59 0.04 -11.35
N TRP A 542 16.70 -0.78 -12.39
CA TRP A 542 17.96 -1.39 -12.84
C TRP A 542 18.71 -0.57 -13.90
N ALA A 543 18.07 0.43 -14.51
CA ALA A 543 18.61 1.19 -15.64
C ALA A 543 19.30 2.51 -15.24
N ASP A 544 19.45 2.81 -13.95
CA ASP A 544 20.10 4.05 -13.47
C ASP A 544 21.55 4.22 -13.99
N GLU A 545 22.25 3.11 -14.29
CA GLU A 545 23.63 3.06 -14.78
C GLU A 545 23.69 2.70 -16.28
N MET A 546 23.05 3.50 -17.13
CA MET A 546 23.14 3.39 -18.59
C MET A 546 23.06 4.75 -19.27
N ARG A 547 23.38 4.81 -20.56
CA ARG A 547 23.16 5.98 -21.43
C ARG A 547 22.13 5.63 -22.51
N LEU A 548 21.19 6.53 -22.77
CA LEU A 548 20.19 6.39 -23.82
C LEU A 548 20.43 7.48 -24.88
N THR A 549 20.74 7.10 -26.12
CA THR A 549 20.82 8.04 -27.24
C THR A 549 19.64 7.84 -28.18
N LEU A 550 18.89 8.91 -28.44
CA LEU A 550 17.81 8.95 -29.42
C LEU A 550 18.34 9.53 -30.74
N LEU A 551 18.26 8.78 -31.83
CA LEU A 551 18.58 9.22 -33.19
C LEU A 551 17.26 9.36 -33.98
N GLY A 552 16.64 10.54 -33.89
CA GLY A 552 15.27 10.78 -34.38
C GLY A 552 14.67 12.10 -33.90
N HIS A 553 13.45 12.39 -34.36
CA HIS A 553 12.88 13.74 -34.39
C HIS A 553 12.09 14.18 -33.13
N ASP A 554 11.84 13.31 -32.14
CA ASP A 554 11.04 13.68 -30.96
C ASP A 554 11.86 14.47 -29.93
N THR A 555 11.96 15.78 -30.15
CA THR A 555 12.70 16.75 -29.32
C THR A 555 12.17 16.90 -27.90
N ARG A 556 11.03 16.29 -27.54
CA ARG A 556 10.41 16.47 -26.22
C ARG A 556 10.85 15.44 -25.20
N LEU A 557 11.34 14.29 -25.64
CA LEU A 557 11.64 13.17 -24.74
C LEU A 557 12.80 13.47 -23.79
N PRO A 558 13.98 13.95 -24.25
CA PRO A 558 15.12 14.23 -23.36
C PRO A 558 14.83 15.35 -22.36
N ASP A 559 14.24 16.45 -22.85
CA ASP A 559 13.89 17.64 -22.04
C ASP A 559 12.90 17.29 -20.92
N ALA A 560 11.84 16.53 -21.25
CA ALA A 560 10.86 16.11 -20.25
C ALA A 560 11.46 15.12 -19.25
N LEU A 561 12.21 14.13 -19.74
CA LEU A 561 12.85 13.12 -18.89
C LEU A 561 13.86 13.76 -17.94
N GLY A 562 14.65 14.76 -18.36
CA GLY A 562 15.54 15.50 -17.45
C GLY A 562 16.54 14.62 -16.69
N VAL A 563 16.82 13.42 -17.21
CA VAL A 563 17.84 12.50 -16.67
C VAL A 563 19.11 12.75 -17.46
N HIS A 564 20.24 12.98 -16.79
CA HIS A 564 21.54 13.23 -17.42
C HIS A 564 22.05 12.08 -18.34
N ALA A 565 21.38 10.93 -18.29
CA ALA A 565 21.62 9.75 -19.12
C ALA A 565 21.02 9.81 -20.54
N VAL A 566 20.03 10.68 -20.80
CA VAL A 566 19.31 10.72 -22.09
C VAL A 566 19.86 11.83 -22.98
N ALA A 567 20.34 11.46 -24.16
CA ALA A 567 20.83 12.36 -25.19
C ALA A 567 20.02 12.19 -26.49
N GLN A 568 19.97 13.25 -27.31
CA GLN A 568 19.39 13.20 -28.65
C GLN A 568 20.35 13.84 -29.66
N THR A 569 20.34 13.32 -30.87
CA THR A 569 21.08 13.87 -32.01
C THR A 569 20.35 13.51 -33.31
N ASP A 570 20.44 14.39 -34.32
CA ASP A 570 20.05 14.08 -35.70
C ASP A 570 21.27 13.74 -36.58
N ASP A 571 22.49 13.96 -36.08
CA ASP A 571 23.74 13.64 -36.77
C ASP A 571 24.13 12.18 -36.49
N ALA A 572 23.78 11.31 -37.44
CA ALA A 572 24.08 9.88 -37.39
C ALA A 572 25.58 9.58 -37.56
N ASP A 573 26.33 10.38 -38.32
CA ASP A 573 27.75 10.10 -38.59
C ASP A 573 28.63 10.56 -37.43
N ALA A 574 28.37 11.73 -36.84
CA ALA A 574 29.05 12.15 -35.60
C ALA A 574 28.74 11.21 -34.42
N LEU A 575 27.53 10.64 -34.38
CA LEU A 575 27.19 9.60 -33.41
C LEU A 575 27.99 8.32 -33.64
N LEU A 576 28.07 7.83 -34.88
CA LEU A 576 28.86 6.63 -35.22
C LEU A 576 30.35 6.84 -34.95
N ASP A 577 30.94 7.98 -35.33
CA ASP A 577 32.34 8.31 -35.04
C ASP A 577 32.65 8.21 -33.54
N ARG A 578 31.77 8.75 -32.68
CA ARG A 578 31.89 8.68 -31.21
C ARG A 578 31.79 7.24 -30.70
N LEU A 579 30.83 6.47 -31.20
CA LEU A 579 30.62 5.09 -30.75
C LEU A 579 31.74 4.16 -31.23
N GLU A 580 32.23 4.32 -32.45
CA GLU A 580 33.38 3.60 -33.00
C GLU A 580 34.66 3.91 -32.21
N GLY A 581 34.89 5.17 -31.84
CA GLY A 581 35.99 5.57 -30.95
C GLY A 581 35.89 4.90 -29.57
N ARG A 582 34.71 4.92 -28.95
CA ARG A 582 34.46 4.21 -27.68
C ARG A 582 34.69 2.71 -27.80
N ALA A 583 34.17 2.09 -28.85
CA ALA A 583 34.31 0.67 -29.12
C ALA A 583 35.76 0.25 -29.34
N ALA A 584 36.56 1.07 -30.03
CA ALA A 584 37.99 0.82 -30.21
C ALA A 584 38.75 0.77 -28.88
N GLU A 585 38.45 1.67 -27.94
CA GLU A 585 39.05 1.65 -26.60
C GLU A 585 38.56 0.46 -25.76
N GLN A 586 37.25 0.14 -25.76
CA GLN A 586 36.73 -1.05 -25.07
C GLN A 586 37.37 -2.35 -25.60
N ARG A 587 37.46 -2.52 -26.92
CA ARG A 587 38.09 -3.69 -27.57
C ARG A 587 39.58 -3.86 -27.22
N ARG A 588 40.31 -2.76 -26.92
CA ARG A 588 41.71 -2.80 -26.45
C ARG A 588 41.84 -3.25 -24.99
N HIS A 589 40.82 -3.02 -24.19
CA HIS A 589 40.86 -3.12 -22.73
C HIS A 589 39.86 -4.11 -22.14
N GLN A 590 39.38 -5.10 -22.92
CA GLN A 590 38.37 -6.07 -22.48
C GLN A 590 38.97 -7.32 -21.81
N PRO A 591 38.94 -7.46 -20.47
CA PRO A 591 39.37 -8.69 -19.78
C PRO A 591 38.35 -9.83 -19.83
N HIS A 592 37.06 -9.55 -20.02
CA HIS A 592 35.99 -10.56 -19.93
C HIS A 592 35.08 -10.64 -21.17
N PRO A 593 34.66 -11.85 -21.59
CA PRO A 593 33.77 -12.03 -22.73
C PRO A 593 32.31 -11.65 -22.44
N VAL A 594 31.89 -11.63 -21.17
CA VAL A 594 30.56 -11.17 -20.74
C VAL A 594 30.67 -9.73 -20.28
N LEU A 595 29.97 -8.82 -20.95
CA LEU A 595 30.06 -7.38 -20.70
C LEU A 595 29.64 -6.99 -19.28
N GLY A 596 28.51 -7.53 -18.79
CA GLY A 596 28.05 -7.31 -17.43
C GLY A 596 28.98 -7.81 -16.32
N GLN A 597 30.00 -8.63 -16.62
CA GLN A 597 31.01 -9.03 -15.63
C GLN A 597 31.81 -7.82 -15.12
N HIS A 598 32.14 -6.86 -15.99
CA HIS A 598 32.90 -5.67 -15.62
C HIS A 598 32.12 -4.78 -14.63
N ARG A 599 30.79 -4.82 -14.69
CA ARG A 599 29.89 -4.08 -13.79
C ARG A 599 29.68 -4.77 -12.42
N LEU A 600 30.31 -5.93 -12.18
CA LEU A 600 30.41 -6.53 -10.84
C LEU A 600 31.61 -6.02 -10.03
N ASP A 601 32.57 -5.37 -10.70
CA ASP A 601 33.75 -4.75 -10.10
C ASP A 601 33.54 -3.21 -10.06
N PRO A 602 33.43 -2.59 -8.87
CA PRO A 602 33.22 -1.15 -8.75
C PRO A 602 34.31 -0.31 -9.45
N ASP A 603 35.55 -0.80 -9.51
CA ASP A 603 36.67 -0.08 -10.13
C ASP A 603 36.61 -0.14 -11.68
N LEU A 604 35.77 -1.01 -12.25
CA LEU A 604 35.55 -1.17 -13.69
C LEU A 604 34.12 -0.82 -14.16
N ALA A 605 33.18 -0.55 -13.25
CA ALA A 605 31.78 -0.34 -13.63
C ALA A 605 31.58 0.86 -14.58
N GLU A 606 32.15 2.03 -14.27
CA GLU A 606 31.93 3.28 -15.01
C GLU A 606 32.36 3.21 -16.50
N PRO A 607 33.59 2.78 -16.88
CA PRO A 607 33.99 2.65 -18.29
C PRO A 607 33.15 1.66 -19.11
N TRP A 608 32.50 0.72 -18.41
CA TRP A 608 31.65 -0.34 -18.97
C TRP A 608 30.14 -0.06 -18.80
N THR A 609 29.78 1.20 -18.50
CA THR A 609 28.39 1.70 -18.54
C THR A 609 27.80 1.54 -19.95
N PRO A 610 26.72 0.79 -20.16
CA PRO A 610 26.17 0.55 -21.50
C PRO A 610 25.51 1.79 -22.11
N GLU A 611 25.47 1.81 -23.44
CA GLU A 611 24.85 2.86 -24.24
C GLU A 611 23.84 2.23 -25.23
N VAL A 612 22.55 2.45 -25.00
CA VAL A 612 21.48 2.04 -25.91
C VAL A 612 21.20 3.17 -26.89
N VAL A 613 21.21 2.86 -28.18
CA VAL A 613 20.83 3.80 -29.25
C VAL A 613 19.49 3.38 -29.83
N LEU A 614 18.49 4.25 -29.75
CA LEU A 614 17.19 4.05 -30.38
C LEU A 614 17.14 4.87 -31.67
N VAL A 615 17.09 4.18 -32.81
CA VAL A 615 17.14 4.78 -34.15
C VAL A 615 15.76 4.78 -34.79
N GLU A 616 15.16 5.96 -34.88
CA GLU A 616 14.00 6.22 -35.73
C GLU A 616 14.43 6.78 -37.10
N HIS A 617 15.59 7.43 -37.17
CA HIS A 617 16.11 8.07 -38.37
C HIS A 617 16.45 7.04 -39.48
N PRO A 618 16.05 7.27 -40.75
CA PRO A 618 16.37 6.36 -41.86
C PRO A 618 17.87 6.39 -42.20
N LEU A 619 18.58 5.32 -41.85
CA LEU A 619 20.02 5.20 -42.08
C LEU A 619 20.40 4.91 -43.53
N THR A 620 21.46 5.56 -44.01
CA THR A 620 22.08 5.24 -45.31
C THR A 620 22.69 3.83 -45.32
N PRO A 621 22.90 3.20 -46.49
CA PRO A 621 23.57 1.89 -46.57
C PRO A 621 24.95 1.85 -45.91
N LEU A 622 25.72 2.96 -45.97
CA LEU A 622 27.02 3.08 -45.32
C LEU A 622 26.88 3.11 -43.79
N GLN A 623 25.99 3.94 -43.25
CA GLN A 623 25.72 4.01 -41.80
C GLN A 623 25.20 2.66 -41.27
N ARG A 624 24.35 1.95 -42.01
CA ARG A 624 23.88 0.59 -41.65
C ARG A 624 25.02 -0.43 -41.61
N ALA A 625 26.02 -0.31 -42.49
CA ALA A 625 27.20 -1.18 -42.48
C ALA A 625 28.13 -0.86 -41.29
N ARG A 626 28.42 0.43 -41.05
CA ARG A 626 29.19 0.94 -39.90
C ARG A 626 28.60 0.47 -38.56
N LEU A 627 27.32 0.73 -38.36
CA LEU A 627 26.54 0.35 -37.17
C LEU A 627 26.61 -1.15 -36.89
N ARG A 628 26.56 -1.98 -37.94
CA ARG A 628 26.68 -3.43 -37.80
C ARG A 628 28.09 -3.87 -37.38
N ALA A 629 29.13 -3.35 -38.04
CA ALA A 629 30.53 -3.64 -37.69
C ALA A 629 30.86 -3.21 -36.25
N LEU A 630 30.27 -2.11 -35.78
CA LEU A 630 30.38 -1.63 -34.41
C LEU A 630 29.89 -2.64 -33.36
N VAL A 631 28.73 -3.29 -33.58
CA VAL A 631 28.07 -4.12 -32.55
C VAL A 631 28.18 -5.63 -32.77
N GLU A 632 28.42 -6.10 -34.00
CA GLU A 632 28.51 -7.52 -34.32
C GLU A 632 29.94 -8.09 -34.36
N GLU A 633 30.96 -7.25 -34.56
CA GLU A 633 32.35 -7.72 -34.52
C GLU A 633 32.79 -7.99 -33.08
N ALA A 634 33.42 -9.15 -32.87
CA ALA A 634 34.11 -9.47 -31.63
C ALA A 634 35.51 -8.81 -31.60
N PRO A 635 36.01 -8.32 -30.44
CA PRO A 635 35.37 -8.35 -29.13
C PRO A 635 34.14 -7.42 -29.01
N TYR A 636 33.08 -7.92 -28.36
CA TYR A 636 31.82 -7.18 -28.22
C TYR A 636 31.94 -6.01 -27.25
N VAL A 637 31.13 -4.98 -27.46
CA VAL A 637 31.19 -3.69 -26.76
C VAL A 637 29.87 -3.36 -26.08
N THR A 638 29.86 -2.43 -25.12
CA THR A 638 28.67 -2.09 -24.30
C THR A 638 27.64 -1.23 -25.05
N THR A 639 27.62 -1.27 -26.38
CA THR A 639 26.70 -0.49 -27.22
C THR A 639 25.63 -1.42 -27.77
N ALA A 640 24.37 -1.13 -27.47
CA ALA A 640 23.21 -1.82 -28.00
C ALA A 640 22.42 -0.89 -28.92
N VAL A 641 21.86 -1.41 -30.02
CA VAL A 641 21.13 -0.57 -30.98
C VAL A 641 19.80 -1.19 -31.36
N VAL A 642 18.73 -0.40 -31.31
CA VAL A 642 17.39 -0.75 -31.79
C VAL A 642 17.07 0.14 -33.00
N VAL A 643 16.78 -0.46 -34.15
CA VAL A 643 16.56 0.27 -35.41
C VAL A 643 15.16 0.05 -35.93
N LEU A 644 14.40 1.14 -36.13
CA LEU A 644 13.16 1.11 -36.88
C LEU A 644 13.43 1.11 -38.39
N GLY A 645 13.00 0.05 -39.07
CA GLY A 645 13.13 -0.09 -40.52
C GLY A 645 14.01 -1.26 -40.93
N ASP A 646 14.66 -1.14 -42.09
CA ASP A 646 15.46 -2.22 -42.66
C ASP A 646 16.91 -2.19 -42.18
N VAL A 647 17.31 -3.18 -41.38
CA VAL A 647 18.71 -3.51 -41.08
C VAL A 647 18.81 -5.02 -40.96
N ASP A 648 19.80 -5.61 -41.61
CA ASP A 648 20.07 -7.05 -41.49
C ASP A 648 20.73 -7.29 -40.12
N ALA A 649 19.89 -7.75 -39.19
CA ALA A 649 20.14 -7.89 -37.76
C ALA A 649 19.83 -9.33 -37.30
N PRO A 650 20.52 -9.83 -36.26
CA PRO A 650 20.35 -11.19 -35.77
C PRO A 650 19.02 -11.35 -35.02
N TRP A 651 18.53 -10.28 -34.37
CA TRP A 651 17.24 -10.25 -33.70
C TRP A 651 16.28 -9.31 -34.42
N ARG A 652 15.05 -9.76 -34.63
CA ARG A 652 14.01 -9.01 -35.35
C ARG A 652 12.68 -9.10 -34.61
N LEU A 653 12.10 -7.96 -34.29
CA LEU A 653 10.73 -7.84 -33.79
C LEU A 653 9.86 -7.29 -34.93
N THR A 654 9.00 -8.13 -35.49
CA THR A 654 8.21 -7.84 -36.69
C THR A 654 6.74 -7.66 -36.36
N ALA A 655 6.20 -6.46 -36.57
CA ALA A 655 4.77 -6.18 -36.42
C ALA A 655 3.95 -6.92 -37.48
N ARG A 656 2.79 -7.42 -37.06
CA ARG A 656 1.81 -8.11 -37.90
C ARG A 656 0.49 -7.36 -37.88
N ALA A 657 -0.24 -7.41 -38.99
CA ALA A 657 -1.63 -7.02 -39.00
C ALA A 657 -2.44 -7.97 -38.10
N ALA A 658 -3.20 -7.39 -37.16
CA ALA A 658 -4.20 -8.08 -36.35
C ALA A 658 -5.55 -7.39 -36.58
N ASP A 659 -6.59 -8.18 -36.84
CA ASP A 659 -7.92 -7.68 -37.22
C ASP A 659 -8.64 -6.93 -36.07
N ASP A 660 -8.16 -7.09 -34.83
CA ASP A 660 -8.69 -6.47 -33.61
C ASP A 660 -7.97 -5.18 -33.19
N GLY A 661 -6.96 -4.75 -33.96
CA GLY A 661 -6.14 -3.57 -33.65
C GLY A 661 -5.13 -3.77 -32.52
N THR A 662 -4.90 -5.00 -32.05
CA THR A 662 -3.81 -5.28 -31.11
C THR A 662 -2.43 -5.15 -31.80
N PRO A 663 -1.40 -4.64 -31.10
CA PRO A 663 -0.06 -4.50 -31.67
C PRO A 663 0.67 -5.85 -31.69
N ALA A 664 0.19 -6.80 -32.49
CA ALA A 664 0.78 -8.13 -32.60
C ALA A 664 2.17 -8.07 -33.26
N THR A 665 3.13 -8.80 -32.72
CA THR A 665 4.51 -8.90 -33.21
C THR A 665 5.04 -10.34 -33.15
N ARG A 666 6.11 -10.66 -33.88
CA ARG A 666 6.96 -11.84 -33.63
C ARG A 666 8.40 -11.44 -33.37
N LEU A 667 8.99 -12.02 -32.33
CA LEU A 667 10.42 -11.99 -32.05
C LEU A 667 11.14 -13.19 -32.71
N GLU A 668 12.08 -12.92 -33.60
CA GLU A 668 13.01 -13.89 -34.18
C GLU A 668 14.43 -13.69 -33.63
N PRO A 669 15.24 -14.75 -33.47
CA PRO A 669 14.98 -16.15 -33.85
C PRO A 669 14.19 -16.96 -32.80
N ALA A 670 13.83 -16.37 -31.65
CA ALA A 670 13.12 -17.07 -30.57
C ALA A 670 11.76 -17.67 -30.97
N GLY A 671 11.13 -17.18 -32.05
CA GLY A 671 9.86 -17.70 -32.58
C GLY A 671 8.64 -17.32 -31.73
N LEU A 672 8.81 -16.39 -30.79
CA LEU A 672 7.76 -15.96 -29.86
C LEU A 672 6.83 -14.96 -30.54
N ASP A 673 5.53 -15.23 -30.47
CA ASP A 673 4.47 -14.33 -30.90
C ASP A 673 4.00 -13.51 -29.69
N LEU A 674 4.04 -12.19 -29.80
CA LEU A 674 3.88 -11.24 -28.68
C LEU A 674 2.86 -10.15 -29.00
N THR A 675 2.00 -9.81 -28.04
CA THR A 675 1.30 -8.52 -28.00
C THR A 675 2.30 -7.47 -27.52
N ALA A 676 2.77 -6.62 -28.43
CA ALA A 676 3.86 -5.71 -28.15
C ALA A 676 3.52 -4.65 -27.09
N GLN A 677 4.51 -4.23 -26.32
CA GLN A 677 4.37 -3.07 -25.46
C GLN A 677 4.56 -1.80 -26.30
N THR A 678 3.53 -0.96 -26.34
CA THR A 678 3.52 0.29 -27.10
C THR A 678 2.94 1.45 -26.28
N LEU A 679 3.38 2.66 -26.61
CA LEU A 679 2.75 3.93 -26.23
C LEU A 679 2.33 4.63 -27.53
N THR A 680 1.02 4.80 -27.73
CA THR A 680 0.50 5.56 -28.88
C THR A 680 0.94 7.03 -28.80
N PRO A 681 0.95 7.80 -29.90
CA PRO A 681 1.37 9.21 -29.87
C PRO A 681 0.62 10.08 -28.85
N ALA A 682 -0.66 9.78 -28.58
CA ALA A 682 -1.45 10.47 -27.56
C ALA A 682 -1.04 10.08 -26.12
N GLU A 683 -0.77 8.79 -25.88
CA GLU A 683 -0.27 8.30 -24.59
C GLU A 683 1.14 8.84 -24.31
N THR A 684 2.04 8.81 -25.31
CA THR A 684 3.38 9.40 -25.20
C THR A 684 3.31 10.88 -24.85
N ALA A 685 2.47 11.67 -25.55
CA ALA A 685 2.30 13.08 -25.23
C ALA A 685 1.81 13.32 -23.79
N GLY A 686 0.84 12.54 -23.31
CA GLY A 686 0.35 12.63 -21.93
C GLY A 686 1.38 12.16 -20.88
N VAL A 687 2.18 11.14 -21.18
CA VAL A 687 3.29 10.70 -20.32
C VAL A 687 4.33 11.82 -20.21
N LEU A 688 4.72 12.43 -21.33
CA LEU A 688 5.66 13.55 -21.33
C LEU A 688 5.12 14.77 -20.56
N GLU A 689 3.81 15.05 -20.63
CA GLU A 689 3.18 16.09 -19.81
C GLU A 689 3.26 15.79 -18.31
N LEU A 690 2.99 14.55 -17.88
CA LEU A 690 3.14 14.10 -16.48
C LEU A 690 4.59 14.21 -15.98
N VAL A 691 5.56 13.77 -16.80
CA VAL A 691 6.98 13.83 -16.43
C VAL A 691 7.46 15.28 -16.37
N ALA A 692 7.11 16.11 -17.36
CA ALA A 692 7.46 17.54 -17.35
C ALA A 692 6.82 18.27 -16.15
N ALA A 693 5.55 18.00 -15.82
CA ALA A 693 4.87 18.59 -14.67
C ALA A 693 5.54 18.23 -13.33
N THR A 694 6.08 17.01 -13.20
CA THR A 694 6.81 16.57 -12.00
C THR A 694 8.30 16.95 -12.00
N GLY A 695 8.89 17.32 -13.14
CA GLY A 695 10.25 17.86 -13.24
C GLY A 695 10.37 19.36 -12.94
N ARG A 696 9.25 20.09 -12.92
CA ARG A 696 9.21 21.55 -12.71
C ARG A 696 9.55 21.95 -11.27
N THR A 697 10.42 22.95 -11.11
CA THR A 697 10.76 23.55 -9.81
C THR A 697 10.03 24.85 -9.52
N ASP A 698 9.27 25.39 -10.48
CA ASP A 698 8.43 26.56 -10.24
C ASP A 698 7.22 26.21 -9.37
N THR A 699 6.74 27.22 -8.66
CA THR A 699 5.65 27.11 -7.68
C THR A 699 4.67 28.25 -7.86
N THR A 700 3.45 28.08 -7.37
CA THR A 700 2.44 29.14 -7.23
C THR A 700 2.32 29.56 -5.77
N THR A 701 1.62 30.68 -5.51
CA THR A 701 1.28 31.08 -4.13
C THR A 701 0.30 30.06 -3.55
N ALA A 702 0.56 29.61 -2.32
CA ALA A 702 -0.35 28.67 -1.68
C ALA A 702 -1.66 29.36 -1.25
N PRO A 703 -2.83 28.71 -1.40
CA PRO A 703 -4.12 29.29 -0.99
C PRO A 703 -4.24 29.47 0.54
N TRP A 704 -3.42 28.74 1.32
CA TRP A 704 -3.29 28.93 2.77
C TRP A 704 -2.27 30.01 3.18
N TRP A 705 -1.80 30.86 2.24
CA TRP A 705 -0.79 31.89 2.52
C TRP A 705 -1.23 33.28 2.05
N HIS A 706 -1.17 34.27 2.94
CA HIS A 706 -1.61 35.63 2.65
C HIS A 706 -0.52 36.43 1.96
N VAL A 707 -0.86 37.06 0.83
CA VAL A 707 -0.02 38.01 0.09
C VAL A 707 -0.81 39.31 -0.07
N GLU A 708 -0.17 40.47 0.18
CA GLU A 708 -0.84 41.79 0.27
C GLU A 708 -1.52 42.27 -1.02
N VAL A 709 -1.30 41.60 -2.16
CA VAL A 709 -1.72 42.05 -3.49
C VAL A 709 -2.85 41.19 -4.10
N ALA A 710 -3.24 40.10 -3.45
CA ALA A 710 -4.31 39.22 -3.93
C ALA A 710 -5.56 39.37 -3.04
N GLU A 711 -6.72 39.62 -3.65
CA GLU A 711 -7.99 39.33 -2.98
C GLU A 711 -8.02 37.82 -2.67
N PRO A 712 -8.38 37.42 -1.44
CA PRO A 712 -8.46 35.99 -1.11
C PRO A 712 -9.54 35.34 -1.98
N GLU A 713 -9.24 34.19 -2.58
CA GLU A 713 -10.28 33.41 -3.25
C GLU A 713 -11.40 33.10 -2.25
N PRO A 714 -12.68 33.28 -2.63
CA PRO A 714 -13.78 32.93 -1.76
C PRO A 714 -13.72 31.42 -1.47
N PRO A 715 -14.17 30.98 -0.29
CA PRO A 715 -14.14 29.58 0.06
C PRO A 715 -15.06 28.79 -0.88
N PRO A 716 -14.77 27.50 -1.12
CA PRO A 716 -15.74 26.65 -1.80
C PRO A 716 -17.04 26.55 -0.95
N ASP A 717 -18.19 26.38 -1.63
CA ASP A 717 -19.53 26.53 -1.03
C ASP A 717 -19.76 25.67 0.22
N ASN A 718 -19.17 24.48 0.20
CA ASN A 718 -19.13 23.47 1.26
C ASN A 718 -18.59 24.01 2.61
N VAL A 719 -17.66 24.98 2.59
CA VAL A 719 -17.09 25.59 3.81
C VAL A 719 -18.00 26.69 4.38
N SER A 720 -18.96 27.21 3.59
CA SER A 720 -19.78 28.37 3.98
C SER A 720 -20.67 28.13 5.21
N TYR A 721 -21.13 26.88 5.43
CA TYR A 721 -21.84 26.53 6.67
C TYR A 721 -20.90 26.48 7.87
N LEU A 722 -19.73 25.87 7.73
CA LEU A 722 -18.74 25.81 8.81
C LEU A 722 -18.29 27.22 9.19
N GLY A 723 -18.11 28.10 8.21
CA GLY A 723 -17.97 29.54 8.40
C GLY A 723 -19.03 30.10 9.35
N ARG A 724 -20.32 29.95 9.02
CA ARG A 724 -21.43 30.40 9.90
C ARG A 724 -21.45 29.70 11.26
N ARG A 725 -21.10 28.41 11.34
CA ARG A 725 -21.00 27.64 12.59
C ARG A 725 -19.91 28.19 13.51
N PHE A 726 -18.86 28.80 12.95
CA PHE A 726 -17.70 29.32 13.68
C PHE A 726 -17.54 30.86 13.59
N GLY A 727 -18.61 31.61 13.30
CA GLY A 727 -18.65 33.08 13.41
C GLY A 727 -18.82 33.87 12.10
N GLY A 728 -18.38 33.32 10.97
CA GLY A 728 -18.62 33.91 9.63
C GLY A 728 -17.40 33.85 8.69
N TRP A 729 -17.52 34.50 7.53
CA TRP A 729 -16.47 34.64 6.50
C TRP A 729 -16.32 36.09 6.01
N SER A 730 -16.76 37.07 6.82
CA SER A 730 -16.72 38.49 6.45
C SER A 730 -15.30 39.06 6.51
N ALA A 731 -14.98 39.97 5.58
CA ALA A 731 -13.73 40.72 5.57
C ALA A 731 -13.63 41.76 6.71
N GLU A 732 -14.76 42.14 7.31
CA GLU A 732 -14.82 43.06 8.46
C GLU A 732 -14.66 42.25 9.77
N ARG A 733 -13.41 42.18 10.25
CA ARG A 733 -12.96 41.28 11.32
C ARG A 733 -12.98 41.93 12.71
N THR A 734 -13.55 41.23 13.69
CA THR A 734 -13.29 41.42 15.14
C THR A 734 -12.71 40.13 15.72
N GLY A 735 -11.44 39.89 15.42
CA GLY A 735 -10.78 38.58 15.53
C GLY A 735 -10.29 38.20 16.93
N GLU A 736 -11.21 37.97 17.87
CA GLU A 736 -10.87 37.32 19.15
C GLU A 736 -11.96 36.30 19.57
N VAL A 737 -13.24 36.64 19.38
CA VAL A 737 -14.36 35.73 19.73
C VAL A 737 -14.49 34.58 18.73
N ASP A 738 -14.37 34.85 17.43
CA ASP A 738 -14.56 33.85 16.37
C ASP A 738 -13.44 32.80 16.34
N GLU A 739 -12.18 33.24 16.52
CA GLU A 739 -11.01 32.35 16.58
C GLU A 739 -11.13 31.38 17.76
N VAL A 740 -11.55 31.87 18.95
CA VAL A 740 -11.80 31.04 20.14
C VAL A 740 -12.90 30.00 19.92
N VAL A 741 -13.95 30.30 19.13
CA VAL A 741 -15.00 29.33 18.80
C VAL A 741 -14.48 28.25 17.84
N ALA A 742 -13.73 28.63 16.80
CA ALA A 742 -13.11 27.69 15.86
C ALA A 742 -12.09 26.77 16.57
N ILE A 743 -11.23 27.33 17.43
CA ILE A 743 -10.27 26.58 18.26
C ILE A 743 -11.00 25.56 19.13
N ARG A 744 -12.07 25.97 19.85
CA ARG A 744 -12.86 25.05 20.70
C ARG A 744 -13.43 23.88 19.91
N ALA A 745 -13.91 24.10 18.69
CA ALA A 745 -14.46 23.05 17.85
C ALA A 745 -13.37 22.08 17.35
N ALA A 746 -12.21 22.60 16.93
CA ALA A 746 -11.08 21.78 16.51
C ALA A 746 -10.52 20.93 17.67
N VAL A 747 -10.40 21.52 18.86
CA VAL A 747 -10.03 20.81 20.10
C VAL A 747 -11.06 19.73 20.43
N ALA A 748 -12.35 20.00 20.32
CA ALA A 748 -13.40 19.01 20.56
C ALA A 748 -13.33 17.82 19.58
N LEU A 749 -13.06 18.07 18.30
CA LEU A 749 -12.88 17.02 17.29
C LEU A 749 -11.62 16.18 17.53
N ALA A 750 -10.55 16.79 18.04
CA ALA A 750 -9.33 16.10 18.45
C ALA A 750 -9.48 15.32 19.79
N ALA A 751 -10.54 15.57 20.55
CA ALA A 751 -10.78 15.01 21.88
C ALA A 751 -11.97 14.03 21.94
N ASP A 752 -12.34 13.43 20.80
CA ASP A 752 -13.39 12.40 20.66
C ASP A 752 -14.79 12.83 21.18
N ALA A 753 -15.03 14.14 21.26
CA ALA A 753 -16.30 14.69 21.69
C ALA A 753 -17.41 14.41 20.66
N ARG A 754 -18.67 14.31 21.13
CA ARG A 754 -19.85 14.08 20.27
C ARG A 754 -19.89 15.08 19.12
N VAL A 755 -19.74 14.58 17.90
CA VAL A 755 -19.92 15.35 16.67
C VAL A 755 -21.40 15.27 16.26
N ASP A 756 -22.11 16.39 16.35
CA ASP A 756 -23.57 16.44 16.12
C ASP A 756 -24.00 16.23 14.64
N HIS A 757 -23.05 16.34 13.71
CA HIS A 757 -23.29 16.26 12.27
C HIS A 757 -22.19 15.42 11.58
N PRO A 758 -22.46 14.82 10.40
CA PRO A 758 -21.48 13.97 9.74
C PRO A 758 -20.19 14.74 9.39
N THR A 759 -19.06 14.28 9.94
CA THR A 759 -17.74 14.88 9.69
C THR A 759 -16.77 13.81 9.23
N LEU A 760 -16.28 13.95 8.00
CA LEU A 760 -15.28 13.09 7.40
C LEU A 760 -13.88 13.52 7.87
N LEU A 761 -13.17 12.63 8.54
CA LEU A 761 -11.80 12.90 8.99
C LEU A 761 -10.81 12.39 7.93
N VAL A 762 -9.94 13.27 7.43
CA VAL A 762 -8.92 12.98 6.42
C VAL A 762 -7.49 13.28 6.88
N LEU A 763 -7.29 13.95 8.03
CA LEU A 763 -5.97 14.25 8.59
C LEU A 763 -5.41 13.08 9.42
N GLY A 764 -5.46 11.87 8.86
CA GLY A 764 -5.11 10.62 9.51
C GLY A 764 -5.82 9.42 8.87
N PRO A 765 -6.14 8.37 9.67
CA PRO A 765 -7.07 7.31 9.30
C PRO A 765 -8.40 7.89 8.78
N VAL A 766 -8.97 7.31 7.72
CA VAL A 766 -10.13 7.93 7.03
C VAL A 766 -11.43 7.42 7.61
N GLU A 767 -12.14 8.30 8.30
CA GLU A 767 -13.28 7.95 9.16
C GLU A 767 -14.43 8.93 8.98
N LEU A 768 -15.65 8.52 9.32
CA LEU A 768 -16.84 9.36 9.28
C LEU A 768 -17.53 9.34 10.64
N LEU A 769 -17.38 10.43 11.40
CA LEU A 769 -18.04 10.64 12.69
C LEU A 769 -19.38 11.34 12.49
N GLY A 770 -20.25 11.31 13.51
CA GLY A 770 -21.51 12.08 13.53
C GLY A 770 -22.57 11.66 12.50
N ALA A 771 -22.39 10.54 11.82
CA ALA A 771 -23.36 9.99 10.88
C ALA A 771 -24.56 9.36 11.62
N ALA A 772 -25.79 9.64 11.15
CA ALA A 772 -27.01 9.15 11.80
C ALA A 772 -27.38 7.71 11.40
N GLY A 773 -26.84 7.21 10.30
CA GLY A 773 -27.00 5.83 9.83
C GLY A 773 -25.79 4.94 10.15
N THR A 774 -25.91 3.65 9.84
CA THR A 774 -24.85 2.66 10.08
C THR A 774 -23.90 2.52 8.89
N PRO A 775 -22.60 2.23 9.12
CA PRO A 775 -21.65 2.00 8.04
C PRO A 775 -22.05 0.78 7.19
N PRO A 776 -21.94 0.86 5.85
CA PRO A 776 -22.42 -0.20 4.98
C PRO A 776 -21.48 -1.43 5.06
N PRO A 777 -22.02 -2.66 5.15
CA PRO A 777 -21.22 -3.88 5.33
C PRO A 777 -20.34 -4.24 4.13
N ARG A 778 -20.53 -3.56 2.99
CA ARG A 778 -19.67 -3.63 1.81
C ARG A 778 -19.54 -2.26 1.17
N ALA A 779 -18.34 -1.96 0.70
CA ALA A 779 -17.95 -0.70 0.05
C ALA A 779 -17.97 0.56 0.95
N ALA A 780 -17.75 0.41 2.26
CA ALA A 780 -17.58 1.54 3.17
C ALA A 780 -16.45 2.49 2.74
N LYS A 781 -15.28 1.95 2.34
CA LYS A 781 -14.16 2.75 1.80
C LYS A 781 -14.55 3.58 0.56
N GLN A 782 -15.36 3.04 -0.35
CA GLN A 782 -15.88 3.80 -1.50
C GLN A 782 -16.95 4.82 -1.09
N CYS A 783 -17.73 4.59 -0.02
CA CYS A 783 -18.65 5.60 0.49
C CYS A 783 -17.89 6.76 1.13
N LEU A 784 -16.79 6.50 1.84
CA LEU A 784 -15.85 7.54 2.34
C LEU A 784 -15.24 8.33 1.18
N GLU A 785 -14.79 7.66 0.12
CA GLU A 785 -14.27 8.29 -1.11
C GLU A 785 -15.31 9.23 -1.74
N TYR A 786 -16.56 8.77 -1.84
CA TYR A 786 -17.65 9.54 -2.41
C TYR A 786 -18.01 10.74 -1.52
N CYS A 787 -17.94 10.58 -0.19
CA CYS A 787 -18.13 11.68 0.75
C CYS A 787 -17.03 12.74 0.60
N GLY A 788 -15.76 12.32 0.56
CA GLY A 788 -14.62 13.22 0.35
C GLY A 788 -14.69 13.94 -0.99
N TRP A 789 -15.01 13.22 -2.07
CA TRP A 789 -15.16 13.82 -3.39
C TRP A 789 -16.29 14.85 -3.41
N LEU A 790 -17.46 14.53 -2.82
CA LEU A 790 -18.60 15.45 -2.75
C LEU A 790 -18.36 16.67 -1.86
N LEU A 791 -17.52 16.53 -0.83
CA LEU A 791 -17.06 17.66 -0.03
C LEU A 791 -16.19 18.59 -0.89
N GLU A 792 -15.13 18.11 -1.52
CA GLU A 792 -14.23 18.96 -2.33
C GLU A 792 -14.86 19.43 -3.65
N HIS A 793 -15.90 18.75 -4.15
CA HIS A 793 -16.55 19.02 -5.44
C HIS A 793 -18.06 19.32 -5.29
N PRO A 794 -18.46 20.35 -4.53
CA PRO A 794 -19.86 20.66 -4.30
C PRO A 794 -20.56 21.05 -5.61
N ARG A 795 -21.85 20.70 -5.73
CA ARG A 795 -22.75 21.08 -6.83
C ARG A 795 -22.32 20.59 -8.23
N ARG A 796 -21.42 19.59 -8.31
CA ARG A 796 -21.04 18.90 -9.56
C ARG A 796 -22.09 17.88 -10.02
N THR A 797 -21.98 17.44 -11.26
CA THR A 797 -22.93 16.50 -11.87
C THR A 797 -22.56 15.04 -11.59
N ALA A 798 -23.53 14.15 -11.78
CA ALA A 798 -23.29 12.70 -11.75
C ALA A 798 -22.25 12.23 -12.79
N ARG A 799 -22.15 12.92 -13.94
CA ARG A 799 -21.17 12.62 -14.98
C ARG A 799 -19.76 12.99 -14.54
N ASP A 800 -19.59 14.17 -13.94
CA ASP A 800 -18.30 14.62 -13.40
C ASP A 800 -17.79 13.62 -12.35
N MET A 801 -18.66 13.20 -11.44
CA MET A 801 -18.37 12.20 -10.40
C MET A 801 -17.98 10.84 -10.99
N ALA A 802 -18.75 10.34 -11.97
CA ALA A 802 -18.45 9.07 -12.63
C ALA A 802 -17.08 9.09 -13.34
N SER A 803 -16.75 10.23 -13.97
CA SER A 803 -15.48 10.44 -14.67
C SER A 803 -14.30 10.56 -13.71
N ALA A 804 -14.39 11.42 -12.69
CA ALA A 804 -13.28 11.67 -11.75
C ALA A 804 -12.95 10.46 -10.87
N LEU A 805 -13.96 9.67 -10.49
CA LEU A 805 -13.77 8.41 -9.77
C LEU A 805 -13.52 7.22 -10.73
N ALA A 806 -13.65 7.45 -12.04
CA ALA A 806 -13.54 6.47 -13.12
C ALA A 806 -14.32 5.16 -12.84
N VAL A 807 -15.61 5.32 -12.47
CA VAL A 807 -16.54 4.25 -12.09
C VAL A 807 -17.72 4.12 -13.06
N ALA A 808 -18.21 2.89 -13.25
CA ALA A 808 -19.44 2.66 -14.00
C ALA A 808 -20.69 3.22 -13.28
N GLU A 809 -21.63 3.76 -14.06
CA GLU A 809 -22.82 4.46 -13.54
C GLU A 809 -23.73 3.58 -12.65
N GLY A 810 -23.76 2.26 -12.88
CA GLY A 810 -24.45 1.32 -11.98
C GLY A 810 -23.80 1.23 -10.60
N THR A 811 -22.47 1.14 -10.56
CA THR A 811 -21.67 1.13 -9.33
C THR A 811 -21.81 2.45 -8.58
N ARG A 812 -21.73 3.59 -9.30
CA ARG A 812 -21.91 4.93 -8.74
C ARG A 812 -23.26 5.06 -8.03
N ARG A 813 -24.36 4.68 -8.68
CA ARG A 813 -25.71 4.72 -8.07
C ARG A 813 -25.82 3.82 -6.83
N SER A 814 -25.24 2.61 -6.86
CA SER A 814 -25.26 1.71 -5.69
C SER A 814 -24.49 2.30 -4.50
N ASN A 815 -23.31 2.88 -4.72
CA ASN A 815 -22.50 3.48 -3.66
C ASN A 815 -23.11 4.79 -3.14
N MET A 816 -23.69 5.63 -4.01
CA MET A 816 -24.44 6.83 -3.60
C MET A 816 -25.63 6.48 -2.70
N SER A 817 -26.38 5.41 -3.02
CA SER A 817 -27.49 4.95 -2.16
C SER A 817 -26.99 4.49 -0.79
N ARG A 818 -25.84 3.80 -0.71
CA ARG A 818 -25.24 3.36 0.56
C ARG A 818 -24.74 4.54 1.38
N LEU A 819 -24.04 5.49 0.75
CA LEU A 819 -23.57 6.71 1.40
C LEU A 819 -24.75 7.52 1.97
N ARG A 820 -25.84 7.65 1.22
CA ARG A 820 -27.06 8.32 1.72
C ARG A 820 -27.65 7.64 2.95
N THR A 821 -27.78 6.31 2.93
CA THR A 821 -28.25 5.56 4.10
C THR A 821 -27.31 5.67 5.29
N TRP A 822 -26.00 5.72 5.07
CA TRP A 822 -25.01 5.87 6.14
C TRP A 822 -25.02 7.29 6.74
N LEU A 823 -24.99 8.34 5.92
CA LEU A 823 -25.07 9.72 6.41
C LEU A 823 -26.38 9.94 7.19
N GLY A 824 -27.51 9.49 6.64
CA GLY A 824 -28.83 9.62 7.25
C GLY A 824 -29.44 11.01 7.06
N ALA A 825 -30.09 11.51 8.10
CA ALA A 825 -30.76 12.81 8.13
C ALA A 825 -30.46 13.56 9.44
N ASP A 826 -30.66 14.87 9.45
CA ASP A 826 -30.47 15.71 10.63
C ASP A 826 -31.63 15.61 11.63
N ALA A 827 -31.56 16.39 12.71
CA ALA A 827 -32.60 16.41 13.75
C ALA A 827 -33.96 16.99 13.29
N ALA A 828 -34.00 17.71 12.16
CA ALA A 828 -35.23 18.18 11.54
C ALA A 828 -35.82 17.15 10.54
N GLY A 829 -35.06 16.10 10.22
CA GLY A 829 -35.43 15.08 9.24
C GLY A 829 -34.94 15.37 7.82
N GLU A 830 -34.13 16.42 7.63
CA GLU A 830 -33.56 16.76 6.32
C GLU A 830 -32.39 15.82 5.98
N ALA A 831 -32.40 15.23 4.80
CA ALA A 831 -31.42 14.23 4.40
C ALA A 831 -30.03 14.87 4.22
N TYR A 832 -29.00 14.31 4.87
CA TYR A 832 -27.62 14.79 4.75
C TYR A 832 -27.04 14.65 3.33
N LEU A 833 -27.62 13.76 2.52
CA LEU A 833 -27.36 13.65 1.09
C LEU A 833 -28.71 13.59 0.34
N PRO A 834 -29.28 14.74 -0.05
CA PRO A 834 -30.57 14.78 -0.75
C PRO A 834 -30.50 14.13 -2.15
N ASP A 835 -31.65 13.98 -2.81
CA ASP A 835 -31.71 13.55 -4.20
C ASP A 835 -31.43 14.71 -5.17
N ALA A 836 -30.54 14.43 -6.13
CA ALA A 836 -30.00 15.42 -7.08
C ALA A 836 -30.97 15.72 -8.24
N TYR A 837 -32.24 16.05 -7.93
CA TYR A 837 -33.28 16.34 -8.92
C TYR A 837 -32.93 17.55 -9.82
N THR A 838 -32.05 18.42 -9.38
CA THR A 838 -31.49 19.56 -10.14
C THR A 838 -30.37 19.16 -11.12
N GLY A 839 -29.99 17.87 -11.17
CA GLY A 839 -28.82 17.37 -11.89
C GLY A 839 -27.47 17.66 -11.20
N ARG A 840 -27.49 18.39 -10.08
CA ARG A 840 -26.30 18.73 -9.27
C ARG A 840 -26.36 18.01 -7.94
N ILE A 841 -25.27 17.35 -7.57
CA ILE A 841 -25.13 16.65 -6.30
C ILE A 841 -24.54 17.63 -5.29
N ALA A 842 -25.17 17.75 -4.13
CA ALA A 842 -24.67 18.50 -2.99
C ALA A 842 -24.95 17.72 -1.72
N LEU A 843 -24.04 17.79 -0.76
CA LEU A 843 -24.30 17.38 0.61
C LEU A 843 -25.11 18.48 1.31
N HIS A 844 -25.86 18.11 2.35
CA HIS A 844 -26.45 19.08 3.26
C HIS A 844 -25.34 19.93 3.89
N PRO A 845 -25.50 21.25 4.08
CA PRO A 845 -24.38 22.13 4.46
C PRO A 845 -23.71 21.75 5.78
N ALA A 846 -24.39 21.02 6.67
CA ALA A 846 -23.84 20.57 7.95
C ALA A 846 -22.84 19.40 7.84
N VAL A 847 -22.78 18.69 6.70
CA VAL A 847 -21.77 17.66 6.44
C VAL A 847 -20.42 18.34 6.17
N SER A 848 -19.35 17.85 6.78
CA SER A 848 -18.06 18.56 6.81
C SER A 848 -16.84 17.63 6.81
N SER A 849 -15.63 18.21 6.81
CA SER A 849 -14.38 17.52 7.15
C SER A 849 -13.49 18.28 8.14
N ASP A 850 -12.51 17.59 8.70
CA ASP A 850 -11.39 18.19 9.46
C ASP A 850 -10.51 19.09 8.56
N TRP A 851 -10.33 18.75 7.28
CA TRP A 851 -9.64 19.62 6.32
C TRP A 851 -10.32 20.98 6.12
N GLN A 852 -11.65 21.02 5.98
CA GLN A 852 -12.36 22.29 5.87
C GLN A 852 -12.27 23.13 7.16
N GLN A 853 -12.07 22.51 8.33
CA GLN A 853 -11.80 23.22 9.58
C GLN A 853 -10.40 23.85 9.56
N VAL A 854 -9.39 23.16 9.01
CA VAL A 854 -8.07 23.76 8.75
C VAL A 854 -8.20 24.95 7.81
N GLN A 855 -8.92 24.82 6.69
CA GLN A 855 -9.16 25.93 5.75
C GLN A 855 -9.76 27.17 6.42
N ILE A 856 -10.59 27.00 7.45
CA ILE A 856 -11.18 28.11 8.24
C ILE A 856 -10.15 28.71 9.20
N LEU A 857 -9.45 27.88 9.98
CA LEU A 857 -8.39 28.32 10.89
C LEU A 857 -7.25 29.04 10.16
N THR A 858 -7.01 28.70 8.88
CA THR A 858 -6.00 29.34 8.03
C THR A 858 -6.58 30.31 6.99
N ALA A 859 -7.86 30.70 7.07
CA ALA A 859 -8.50 31.55 6.06
C ALA A 859 -7.87 32.96 5.94
N GLY A 860 -7.23 33.44 7.00
CA GLY A 860 -6.43 34.68 7.00
C GLY A 860 -5.01 34.52 6.44
N GLY A 861 -4.60 33.30 6.07
CA GLY A 861 -3.22 32.88 5.80
C GLY A 861 -2.50 32.37 7.04
N VAL A 862 -1.74 31.28 6.91
CA VAL A 862 -0.91 30.68 7.99
C VAL A 862 0.04 31.71 8.61
N ASN A 863 0.61 32.59 7.78
CA ASN A 863 1.47 33.71 8.18
C ASN A 863 0.76 34.85 8.94
N ARG A 864 -0.57 34.79 9.10
CA ARG A 864 -1.35 35.79 9.86
C ARG A 864 -2.25 35.20 10.95
N ALA A 865 -2.52 33.90 10.90
CA ALA A 865 -3.27 33.19 11.95
C ALA A 865 -2.54 33.27 13.30
N GLY A 866 -3.29 33.29 14.41
CA GLY A 866 -2.73 33.28 15.77
C GLY A 866 -2.10 31.93 16.12
N ASP A 867 -1.20 31.93 17.10
CA ASP A 867 -0.46 30.73 17.52
C ASP A 867 -1.41 29.63 18.04
N GLU A 868 -2.53 30.00 18.67
CA GLU A 868 -3.58 29.07 19.11
C GLU A 868 -4.37 28.46 17.94
N ALA A 869 -4.64 29.20 16.86
CA ALA A 869 -5.24 28.63 15.65
C ALA A 869 -4.27 27.66 14.94
N LEU A 870 -2.98 28.02 14.84
CA LEU A 870 -1.95 27.12 14.30
C LEU A 870 -1.80 25.86 15.17
N ARG A 871 -1.88 26.00 16.50
CA ARG A 871 -1.91 24.87 17.44
C ARG A 871 -3.14 23.99 17.22
N ALA A 872 -4.33 24.57 17.08
CA ALA A 872 -5.57 23.83 16.82
C ALA A 872 -5.50 23.03 15.51
N VAL A 873 -4.93 23.60 14.45
CA VAL A 873 -4.68 22.88 13.18
C VAL A 873 -3.81 21.63 13.38
N LEU A 874 -2.72 21.73 14.16
CA LEU A 874 -1.85 20.59 14.42
C LEU A 874 -2.46 19.58 15.41
N GLN A 875 -3.44 19.98 16.23
CA GLN A 875 -4.18 19.04 17.08
C GLN A 875 -5.08 18.11 16.26
N LEU A 876 -5.75 18.62 15.20
CA LEU A 876 -6.56 17.83 14.27
C LEU A 876 -5.78 16.72 13.53
N LEU A 877 -4.45 16.82 13.46
CA LEU A 877 -3.59 15.86 12.78
C LEU A 877 -3.44 14.55 13.57
N ARG A 878 -4.25 13.53 13.26
CA ARG A 878 -4.26 12.22 13.93
C ARG A 878 -3.25 11.23 13.35
N GLY A 879 -2.82 11.42 12.11
CA GLY A 879 -1.84 10.58 11.41
C GLY A 879 -1.40 11.20 10.09
N ALA A 880 -0.72 10.45 9.22
CA ALA A 880 -0.45 10.93 7.86
C ALA A 880 -1.78 11.25 7.14
N PRO A 881 -1.88 12.36 6.38
CA PRO A 881 -3.10 12.67 5.62
C PRO A 881 -3.52 11.52 4.70
N LEU A 882 -4.79 11.10 4.81
CA LEU A 882 -5.38 9.94 4.13
C LEU A 882 -4.63 8.60 4.40
N ALA A 883 -4.22 8.33 5.64
CA ALA A 883 -3.36 7.19 6.01
C ALA A 883 -3.87 5.81 5.52
N ASP A 884 -5.18 5.55 5.58
CA ASP A 884 -5.78 4.26 5.17
C ASP A 884 -6.02 4.11 3.66
N VAL A 885 -5.72 5.16 2.90
CA VAL A 885 -5.84 5.24 1.45
C VAL A 885 -4.45 4.98 0.88
N ALA A 886 -4.20 3.73 0.48
CA ALA A 886 -2.91 3.34 -0.08
C ALA A 886 -2.55 4.19 -1.32
N PRO A 887 -1.27 4.46 -1.60
CA PRO A 887 -0.86 5.25 -2.76
C PRO A 887 -1.48 4.74 -4.07
N GLY A 888 -2.04 5.65 -4.87
CA GLY A 888 -2.80 5.27 -6.08
C GLY A 888 -4.22 4.74 -5.81
N GLN A 889 -4.73 4.85 -4.59
CA GLN A 889 -6.17 4.82 -4.30
C GLN A 889 -6.66 6.27 -4.13
N TRP A 890 -7.89 6.53 -4.58
CA TRP A 890 -8.47 7.88 -4.68
C TRP A 890 -7.63 8.82 -5.55
N HIS A 891 -7.43 8.48 -6.83
CA HIS A 891 -6.56 9.26 -7.75
C HIS A 891 -6.89 10.76 -7.79
N TRP A 892 -8.17 11.12 -7.72
CA TRP A 892 -8.63 12.52 -7.65
C TRP A 892 -8.08 13.30 -6.43
N ALA A 893 -7.69 12.59 -5.37
CA ALA A 893 -7.23 13.15 -4.11
C ALA A 893 -5.69 13.18 -3.98
N GLU A 894 -4.91 12.81 -5.01
CA GLU A 894 -3.44 12.91 -4.95
C GLU A 894 -2.97 14.38 -4.89
N GLU A 895 -3.64 15.28 -5.61
CA GLU A 895 -3.41 16.74 -5.49
C GLU A 895 -3.80 17.24 -4.11
N LEU A 896 -4.99 16.87 -3.62
CA LEU A 896 -5.46 17.20 -2.27
C LEU A 896 -4.46 16.72 -1.21
N ARG A 897 -4.03 15.45 -1.25
CA ARG A 897 -3.04 14.88 -0.32
C ARG A 897 -1.76 15.71 -0.28
N THR A 898 -1.31 16.15 -1.46
CA THR A 898 -0.13 17.01 -1.58
C THR A 898 -0.35 18.37 -0.91
N ASP A 899 -1.53 18.98 -1.06
CA ASP A 899 -1.91 20.24 -0.42
C ASP A 899 -2.08 20.10 1.10
N LEU A 900 -2.72 19.02 1.57
CA LEU A 900 -2.84 18.69 3.00
C LEU A 900 -1.47 18.66 3.67
N ILE A 901 -0.54 17.88 3.10
CA ILE A 901 0.84 17.76 3.59
C ILE A 901 1.55 19.13 3.52
N SER A 902 1.35 19.89 2.44
CA SER A 902 2.01 21.17 2.23
C SER A 902 1.57 22.23 3.26
N CYS A 903 0.26 22.36 3.48
CA CYS A 903 -0.33 23.26 4.47
C CYS A 903 0.12 22.92 5.89
N LEU A 904 -0.01 21.65 6.30
CA LEU A 904 0.37 21.20 7.65
C LEU A 904 1.87 21.36 7.92
N ARG A 905 2.72 21.15 6.91
CA ARG A 905 4.15 21.43 6.99
C ARG A 905 4.40 22.93 7.24
N ASP A 906 3.77 23.81 6.47
CA ASP A 906 3.96 25.25 6.61
C ASP A 906 3.46 25.77 7.97
N VAL A 907 2.33 25.27 8.47
CA VAL A 907 1.83 25.52 9.84
C VAL A 907 2.85 25.09 10.89
N GLY A 908 3.44 23.90 10.74
CA GLY A 908 4.47 23.39 11.65
C GLY A 908 5.75 24.22 11.68
N VAL A 909 6.23 24.65 10.50
CA VAL A 909 7.42 25.50 10.37
C VAL A 909 7.16 26.88 10.98
N GLU A 910 6.02 27.49 10.69
CA GLU A 910 5.63 28.81 11.19
C GLU A 910 5.50 28.81 12.73
N LEU A 911 4.71 27.89 13.29
CA LEU A 911 4.49 27.82 14.74
C LEU A 911 5.77 27.46 15.51
N ALA A 912 6.58 26.52 14.98
CA ALA A 912 7.86 26.20 15.60
C ALA A 912 8.86 27.38 15.52
N GLY A 913 8.84 28.15 14.43
CA GLY A 913 9.62 29.37 14.27
C GLY A 913 9.25 30.45 15.30
N ARG A 914 7.95 30.73 15.47
CA ARG A 914 7.44 31.68 16.47
C ARG A 914 7.76 31.24 17.90
N ALA A 915 7.51 29.98 18.23
CA ALA A 915 7.83 29.42 19.53
C ALA A 915 9.34 29.49 19.85
N LEU A 916 10.21 29.20 18.87
CA LEU A 916 11.65 29.40 19.01
C LEU A 916 12.05 30.88 19.18
N ALA A 917 11.35 31.83 18.57
CA ALA A 917 11.59 33.26 18.77
C ALA A 917 11.15 33.73 20.17
N ALA A 918 10.04 33.20 20.69
CA ALA A 918 9.53 33.46 22.04
C ALA A 918 10.30 32.72 23.16
N GLY A 919 11.11 31.71 22.80
CA GLY A 919 11.83 30.86 23.75
C GLY A 919 11.04 29.67 24.29
N ASP A 920 9.82 29.42 23.79
CA ASP A 920 9.03 28.24 24.14
C ASP A 920 9.52 26.99 23.39
N LEU A 921 10.51 26.33 24.00
CA LEU A 921 11.07 25.08 23.48
C LEU A 921 10.08 23.90 23.57
N ALA A 922 9.03 23.97 24.39
CA ALA A 922 8.04 22.90 24.50
C ALA A 922 7.07 22.96 23.32
N LEU A 923 6.52 24.14 23.02
CA LEU A 923 5.68 24.38 21.86
C LEU A 923 6.43 24.16 20.55
N ALA A 924 7.69 24.63 20.45
CA ALA A 924 8.52 24.41 19.25
C ALA A 924 8.75 22.92 18.98
N ARG A 925 9.08 22.13 20.03
CA ARG A 925 9.27 20.68 19.94
C ARG A 925 7.98 20.00 19.48
N TRP A 926 6.87 20.34 20.11
CA TRP A 926 5.55 19.76 19.83
C TRP A 926 5.10 20.08 18.40
N ALA A 927 5.16 21.33 17.97
CA ALA A 927 4.70 21.77 16.65
C ALA A 927 5.49 21.09 15.53
N ALA A 928 6.83 21.09 15.61
CA ALA A 928 7.66 20.44 14.62
C ALA A 928 7.50 18.91 14.61
N ALA A 929 7.41 18.27 15.79
CA ALA A 929 7.17 16.82 15.88
C ALA A 929 5.79 16.41 15.34
N ARG A 930 4.75 17.22 15.57
CA ARG A 930 3.39 16.96 15.09
C ARG A 930 3.31 17.12 13.56
N ALA A 931 3.88 18.18 12.99
CA ALA A 931 3.91 18.36 11.54
C ALA A 931 4.77 17.31 10.79
N LEU A 932 5.81 16.75 11.43
CA LEU A 932 6.58 15.62 10.89
C LEU A 932 5.75 14.33 10.71
N VAL A 933 4.56 14.23 11.33
CA VAL A 933 3.60 13.13 11.05
C VAL A 933 2.98 13.28 9.66
N ALA A 934 2.73 14.52 9.20
CA ALA A 934 2.19 14.80 7.87
C ALA A 934 3.26 14.86 6.80
N ALA A 935 4.43 15.43 7.11
CA ALA A 935 5.58 15.51 6.21
C ALA A 935 6.80 14.77 6.80
N PRO A 936 6.82 13.43 6.78
CA PRO A 936 7.92 12.64 7.34
C PRO A 936 9.27 13.03 6.74
N GLY A 937 10.13 13.57 7.60
CA GLY A 937 11.48 13.95 7.22
C GLY A 937 11.62 15.27 6.48
N ASP A 938 10.61 16.15 6.48
CA ASP A 938 10.80 17.51 5.94
C ASP A 938 12.01 18.20 6.60
N GLU A 939 12.87 18.78 5.76
CA GLU A 939 14.14 19.36 6.21
C GLU A 939 13.94 20.54 7.16
N LEU A 940 12.98 21.42 6.91
CA LEU A 940 12.76 22.60 7.75
C LEU A 940 12.20 22.20 9.11
N LEU A 941 11.32 21.20 9.16
CA LEU A 941 10.81 20.65 10.41
C LEU A 941 11.89 19.89 11.20
N LEU A 942 12.76 19.11 10.53
CA LEU A 942 13.92 18.48 11.17
C LEU A 942 14.91 19.53 11.69
N ALA A 943 15.21 20.58 10.92
CA ALA A 943 16.05 21.70 11.34
C ALA A 943 15.43 22.47 12.52
N ALA A 944 14.10 22.66 12.56
CA ALA A 944 13.40 23.24 13.69
C ALA A 944 13.50 22.37 14.96
N ARG A 945 13.36 21.03 14.84
CA ARG A 945 13.65 20.10 15.94
C ARG A 945 15.10 20.21 16.41
N ILE A 946 16.09 20.18 15.51
CA ILE A 946 17.52 20.31 15.84
C ILE A 946 17.80 21.61 16.62
N ARG A 947 17.30 22.76 16.15
CA ARG A 947 17.40 24.05 16.89
C ARG A 947 16.78 23.96 18.29
N THR A 948 15.63 23.32 18.41
CA THR A 948 14.90 23.20 19.67
C THR A 948 15.65 22.35 20.70
N GLU A 949 16.15 21.18 20.29
CA GLU A 949 16.88 20.27 21.18
C GLU A 949 18.25 20.80 21.57
N HIS A 950 18.95 21.45 20.65
CA HIS A 950 20.22 22.11 20.93
C HIS A 950 20.05 23.21 22.00
N ARG A 951 19.03 24.08 21.85
CA ARG A 951 18.69 25.10 22.86
C ARG A 951 18.21 24.51 24.19
N ALA A 952 17.64 23.30 24.17
CA ALA A 952 17.26 22.56 25.38
C ALA A 952 18.43 21.81 26.03
N GLY A 953 19.64 21.82 25.44
CA GLY A 953 20.80 21.07 25.93
C GLY A 953 20.73 19.56 25.66
N ASN A 954 19.79 19.09 24.84
CA ASN A 954 19.55 17.67 24.57
C ASN A 954 20.45 17.17 23.42
N THR A 955 21.74 17.01 23.71
CA THR A 955 22.78 16.68 22.71
C THR A 955 22.54 15.35 22.00
N ALA A 956 22.06 14.31 22.70
CA ALA A 956 21.83 12.99 22.12
C ALA A 956 20.73 12.99 21.04
N GLU A 957 19.58 13.62 21.31
CA GLU A 957 18.51 13.76 20.31
C GLU A 957 18.95 14.67 19.15
N THR A 958 19.73 15.71 19.45
CA THR A 958 20.29 16.63 18.46
C THR A 958 21.21 15.91 17.46
N GLU A 959 22.09 15.03 17.95
CA GLU A 959 22.94 14.16 17.12
C GLU A 959 22.10 13.16 16.30
N ARG A 960 21.13 12.49 16.94
CA ARG A 960 20.22 11.55 16.27
C ARG A 960 19.46 12.21 15.10
N LEU A 961 18.91 13.40 15.31
CA LEU A 961 18.19 14.17 14.29
C LEU A 961 19.13 14.63 13.16
N THR A 962 20.36 15.03 13.49
CA THR A 962 21.38 15.41 12.50
C THR A 962 21.73 14.23 11.58
N LEU A 963 21.96 13.05 12.16
CA LEU A 963 22.21 11.82 11.39
C LEU A 963 21.00 11.41 10.55
N GLN A 964 19.78 11.55 11.09
CA GLN A 964 18.53 11.29 10.36
C GLN A 964 18.39 12.20 9.13
N LEU A 965 18.63 13.49 9.29
CA LEU A 965 18.54 14.49 8.21
C LEU A 965 19.62 14.25 7.13
N ALA A 966 20.87 14.04 7.53
CA ALA A 966 21.96 13.75 6.61
C ALA A 966 21.76 12.41 5.85
N ALA A 967 21.23 11.38 6.51
CA ALA A 967 20.88 10.12 5.85
C ALA A 967 19.73 10.30 4.85
N GLN A 968 18.78 11.19 5.12
CA GLN A 968 17.68 11.48 4.21
C GLN A 968 18.12 12.28 2.98
N ALA A 969 18.92 13.33 3.15
CA ALA A 969 19.47 14.10 2.02
C ALA A 969 20.23 13.18 1.05
N ARG A 970 21.09 12.28 1.59
CA ARG A 970 21.76 11.23 0.81
C ARG A 970 20.80 10.30 0.08
N ARG A 971 19.73 9.80 0.72
CA ARG A 971 18.73 8.94 0.08
C ARG A 971 17.92 9.64 -1.02
N LEU A 972 17.76 10.95 -0.93
CA LEU A 972 17.08 11.75 -1.95
C LEU A 972 18.03 12.23 -3.06
N GLY A 973 19.35 12.12 -2.88
CA GLY A 973 20.34 12.65 -3.82
C GLY A 973 20.35 14.18 -3.89
N VAL A 974 19.99 14.86 -2.79
CA VAL A 974 19.91 16.33 -2.73
C VAL A 974 20.90 16.92 -1.74
N ASP A 975 21.37 18.13 -2.04
CA ASP A 975 22.04 18.98 -1.07
C ASP A 975 21.05 19.53 -0.03
N LEU A 976 21.54 19.73 1.20
CA LEU A 976 20.80 20.43 2.25
C LEU A 976 20.75 21.94 2.00
N ASP A 977 19.71 22.60 2.48
CA ASP A 977 19.58 24.05 2.43
C ASP A 977 20.80 24.75 3.11
N PRO A 978 21.33 25.85 2.55
CA PRO A 978 22.48 26.54 3.12
C PRO A 978 22.33 26.97 4.59
N ALA A 979 21.11 27.28 5.05
CA ALA A 979 20.82 27.59 6.45
C ALA A 979 20.77 26.34 7.34
N THR A 980 20.34 25.20 6.81
CA THR A 980 20.47 23.89 7.48
C THR A 980 21.93 23.49 7.62
N VAL A 981 22.73 23.60 6.56
CA VAL A 981 24.18 23.33 6.63
C VAL A 981 24.86 24.19 7.70
N THR A 982 24.49 25.47 7.78
CA THR A 982 24.99 26.40 8.80
C THR A 982 24.59 25.97 10.21
N LEU A 983 23.31 25.60 10.41
CA LEU A 983 22.81 25.05 11.67
C LEU A 983 23.59 23.80 12.11
N LEU A 984 23.83 22.85 11.20
CA LEU A 984 24.55 21.62 11.54
C LEU A 984 26.00 21.91 11.97
N GLN A 985 26.67 22.91 11.38
CA GLN A 985 28.00 23.35 11.82
C GLN A 985 27.97 23.95 13.23
N GLU A 986 27.04 24.88 13.50
CA GLU A 986 26.88 25.47 14.83
C GLU A 986 26.65 24.40 15.91
N VAL A 987 25.79 23.43 15.60
CA VAL A 987 25.30 22.43 16.53
C VAL A 987 26.32 21.31 16.79
N VAL A 988 27.03 20.85 15.75
CA VAL A 988 28.00 19.73 15.86
C VAL A 988 29.41 20.23 16.21
N GLU A 989 29.81 21.39 15.71
CA GLU A 989 31.19 21.90 15.84
C GLU A 989 31.30 23.07 16.83
N GLY A 990 30.18 23.58 17.36
CA GLY A 990 30.12 24.75 18.24
C GLY A 990 30.44 26.08 17.53
N ARG A 991 30.57 26.08 16.20
CA ARG A 991 30.90 27.26 15.38
C ARG A 991 30.56 27.06 13.91
N VAL A 992 30.20 28.14 13.23
CA VAL A 992 30.12 28.18 11.77
C VAL A 992 31.53 28.11 11.18
N ARG A 993 31.74 27.29 10.12
CA ARG A 993 32.98 27.30 9.35
C ARG A 993 32.99 28.52 8.43
N ALA A 994 34.09 29.28 8.41
CA ALA A 994 34.29 30.28 7.38
C ALA A 994 34.27 29.60 6.01
N ARG A 995 33.32 29.98 5.14
CA ARG A 995 33.31 29.52 3.75
C ARG A 995 34.57 30.10 3.08
N LEU A 996 35.37 29.24 2.45
CA LEU A 996 36.32 29.69 1.44
C LEU A 996 35.47 30.25 0.29
N ALA A 997 35.70 31.53 -0.03
CA ALA A 997 35.00 32.28 -1.07
C ALA A 997 35.60 32.00 -2.45
#